data_AF-R5GRF1-F1
#
_entry.id   AF-R5GRF1-F1
#
_cell.length_a   1.000
_cell.length_b   1.000
_cell.length_c   1.000
_cell.angle_alpha   90.00
_cell.angle_beta   90.00
_cell.angle_gamma   90.00
#
_symmetry.space_group_name_H-M   'P 1'
#
loop_
_entity.id
_entity.type
_entity.pdbx_description
1 polymer ?
#
loop_
_entity_poly.entity_id
_entity_poly.type
_entity_poly.pdbx_seq_one_letter_code
_entity_poly.pdbx_strand_id
1 'polypeptide(L)'
;MELTECLKYISPADLDYQTWVNVGMALKQEGYPCDVWDSWSRPDSRYHSGECAKKWESFNGNANPVTGATIVQLAKERGMPVAESRALDWDDEISREAFETPDEHVVVNTNWVEGREIIPPADWDPAQEIIRYLEALFEPEEKVGYVMQSYEKDNRYVPANKGAYDRTAGQLVELLKRYGDVGAVLGDYNPRAGAWIRFNPLDGKGIKNENVSEFRYALVESDNVDIETQNAIIRELELPVAVLVYSGKKSLHAIVHIDADNYEEYRRRVDFLYQICQKNGLQPDTQNRNPSRLSRIPGVQRGENRQYIVDTNIGKANWDEWREWIEGVNDDLPGFENAADFWNDMPELAPPLIGGVLRQGHKMLIAGPSKAGKSFALIELCAAIAEGREWLGWKVAQGRVLYVNLELDKASCEHRFVDIYRSLGWQPENLRNIDIWNLRGKSVPMDKLAPKLIRRAAKRDYLAIIIDPIYKVITGDENSADQMAHFCNQFDKVCTELGCAVIYCHHHSKGAQGAKRSMDRASGSGVFARDPDALLDLIELGLPEALVREEQNKAVCNICYDLLVRSGKAGDISQDDMVTAKAMREHVRNALAGDSLRQAEESISAAEKLAESRSAWRIEGTLREFPKFPPVNVWFDYPIHRIDMSGVLKDIQLDVPAQPWQRNFSKKKSDKERKDERKESIESAFNFCCMDGKEVGISELAEYMGVTEKTVRTRLKEHGGFYVEDGKAGKKSK
;
A
#
# COMPACT_ATOMS: atom_id res chain seq x y z
N MET A 1 -15.58 6.15 13.32
CA MET A 1 -16.90 6.78 13.18
C MET A 1 -17.77 6.19 14.29
N GLU A 2 -18.33 7.04 15.15
CA GLU A 2 -19.14 6.61 16.30
C GLU A 2 -20.52 6.14 15.85
N LEU A 3 -20.97 4.96 16.29
CA LEU A 3 -22.25 4.38 15.84
C LEU A 3 -23.47 5.17 16.31
N THR A 4 -23.34 5.89 17.42
CA THR A 4 -24.36 6.81 17.95
C THR A 4 -24.66 7.97 16.99
N GLU A 5 -23.70 8.36 16.15
CA GLU A 5 -23.92 9.37 15.11
C GLU A 5 -24.63 8.77 13.89
N CYS A 6 -24.31 7.53 13.52
CA CYS A 6 -25.01 6.81 12.46
C CYS A 6 -26.49 6.60 12.80
N LEU A 7 -26.82 6.30 14.05
CA LEU A 7 -28.20 6.13 14.52
C LEU A 7 -29.08 7.38 14.34
N LYS A 8 -28.49 8.59 14.28
CA LYS A 8 -29.24 9.83 14.04
C LYS A 8 -29.87 9.89 12.64
N TYR A 9 -29.33 9.13 11.70
CA TYR A 9 -29.80 9.03 10.31
C TYR A 9 -30.77 7.85 10.10
N ILE A 10 -30.98 7.03 11.13
CA ILE A 10 -31.86 5.85 11.05
C ILE A 10 -33.04 6.07 11.98
N SER A 11 -34.22 6.26 11.41
CA SER A 11 -35.47 6.32 12.17
C SER A 11 -35.98 4.90 12.46
N PRO A 12 -36.22 4.52 13.73
CA PRO A 12 -36.75 3.19 14.05
C PRO A 12 -38.15 2.93 13.46
N ALA A 13 -38.95 3.99 13.29
CA ALA A 13 -40.29 3.92 12.68
C ALA A 13 -40.26 3.43 11.22
N ASP A 14 -39.14 3.64 10.53
CA ASP A 14 -38.96 3.29 9.12
C ASP A 14 -38.33 1.89 8.94
N LEU A 15 -38.14 1.14 10.03
CA LEU A 15 -37.55 -0.19 10.01
C LEU A 15 -38.60 -1.30 10.21
N ASP A 16 -38.32 -2.44 9.61
CA ASP A 16 -38.97 -3.69 9.96
C ASP A 16 -38.37 -4.29 11.25
N TYR A 17 -39.09 -5.24 11.84
CA TYR A 17 -38.71 -5.83 13.13
C TYR A 17 -37.33 -6.49 13.09
N GLN A 18 -36.98 -7.14 11.99
CA GLN A 18 -35.70 -7.85 11.86
C GLN A 18 -34.52 -6.87 11.75
N THR A 19 -34.67 -5.79 10.99
CA THR A 19 -33.63 -4.75 10.88
C THR A 19 -33.47 -4.00 12.19
N TRP A 20 -34.56 -3.74 12.90
CA TRP A 20 -34.52 -3.16 14.25
C TRP A 20 -33.75 -4.06 15.25
N VAL A 21 -33.99 -5.38 15.22
CA VAL A 21 -33.22 -6.35 16.02
C VAL A 21 -31.75 -6.39 15.61
N ASN A 22 -31.44 -6.31 14.32
CA ASN A 22 -30.06 -6.30 13.81
C ASN A 22 -29.27 -5.08 14.30
N VAL A 23 -29.91 -3.91 14.42
CA VAL A 23 -29.30 -2.71 15.04
C VAL A 23 -28.95 -2.98 16.50
N GLY A 24 -29.84 -3.63 17.26
CA GLY A 24 -29.57 -4.05 18.64
C GLY A 24 -28.42 -5.05 18.76
N MET A 25 -28.36 -6.06 17.88
CA MET A 25 -27.25 -7.01 17.85
C MET A 25 -25.92 -6.35 17.51
N ALA A 26 -25.89 -5.44 16.53
CA ALA A 26 -24.70 -4.69 16.15
C ALA A 26 -24.19 -3.79 17.27
N LEU A 27 -25.07 -3.07 17.98
CA LEU A 27 -24.67 -2.24 19.13
C LEU A 27 -24.08 -3.09 20.26
N LYS A 28 -24.65 -4.27 20.53
CA LYS A 28 -24.13 -5.19 21.55
C LYS A 28 -22.77 -5.76 21.16
N GLN A 29 -22.60 -6.14 19.88
CA GLN A 29 -21.34 -6.66 19.35
C GLN A 29 -20.20 -5.64 19.43
N GLU A 30 -20.52 -4.36 19.24
CA GLU A 30 -19.57 -3.24 19.27
C GLU A 30 -19.37 -2.66 20.68
N GLY A 31 -20.00 -3.29 21.70
CA GLY A 31 -19.77 -2.98 23.12
C GLY A 31 -20.56 -1.81 23.69
N TYR A 32 -21.59 -1.31 22.99
CA TYR A 32 -22.47 -0.25 23.52
C TYR A 32 -23.45 -0.78 24.57
N PRO A 33 -23.86 0.03 25.56
CA PRO A 33 -24.87 -0.38 26.54
C PRO A 33 -26.28 -0.43 25.93
N CYS A 34 -27.15 -1.30 26.47
CA CYS A 34 -28.53 -1.49 26.00
C CYS A 34 -29.35 -0.18 25.98
N ASP A 35 -29.06 0.73 26.92
CA ASP A 35 -29.71 2.03 27.04
C ASP A 35 -29.62 2.89 25.77
N VAL A 36 -28.58 2.70 24.95
CA VAL A 36 -28.41 3.40 23.66
C VAL A 36 -29.45 2.92 22.65
N TRP A 37 -29.68 1.60 22.58
CA TRP A 37 -30.68 1.00 21.69
C TRP A 37 -32.10 1.30 22.17
N ASP A 38 -32.33 1.28 23.49
CA ASP A 38 -33.62 1.60 24.09
C ASP A 38 -34.00 3.07 23.86
N SER A 39 -33.06 4.00 24.12
CA SER A 39 -33.26 5.44 23.90
C SER A 39 -33.52 5.78 22.43
N TRP A 40 -32.81 5.12 21.51
CA TRP A 40 -33.01 5.29 20.08
C TRP A 40 -34.36 4.72 19.60
N SER A 41 -34.84 3.62 20.19
CA SER A 41 -36.11 2.98 19.80
C SER A 41 -37.36 3.70 20.31
N ARG A 42 -37.21 4.51 21.38
CA ARG A 42 -38.30 5.19 22.10
C ARG A 42 -39.22 6.10 21.27
N PRO A 43 -38.77 6.79 20.20
CA PRO A 43 -39.63 7.63 19.36
C PRO A 43 -40.62 6.85 18.47
N ASP A 44 -40.47 5.53 18.31
CA ASP A 44 -41.39 4.72 17.51
C ASP A 44 -42.69 4.42 18.26
N SER A 45 -43.83 4.61 17.59
CA SER A 45 -45.17 4.27 18.10
C SER A 45 -45.37 2.80 18.50
N ARG A 46 -44.53 1.89 17.97
CA ARG A 46 -44.56 0.44 18.25
C ARG A 46 -43.73 0.04 19.49
N TYR A 47 -42.98 0.98 20.08
CA TYR A 47 -42.09 0.73 21.20
C TYR A 47 -42.85 0.40 22.50
N HIS A 48 -42.41 -0.65 23.20
CA HIS A 48 -42.89 -1.00 24.54
C HIS A 48 -41.75 -0.96 25.56
N SER A 49 -41.98 -0.29 26.69
CA SER A 49 -41.00 -0.15 27.77
C SER A 49 -40.52 -1.52 28.26
N GLY A 50 -39.20 -1.74 28.24
CA GLY A 50 -38.55 -2.97 28.69
C GLY A 50 -38.45 -4.10 27.65
N GLU A 51 -38.89 -3.87 26.41
CA GLU A 51 -38.75 -4.84 25.31
C GLU A 51 -37.28 -4.98 24.86
N CYS A 52 -36.56 -3.87 24.75
CA CYS A 52 -35.15 -3.84 24.35
C CYS A 52 -34.29 -4.64 25.33
N ALA A 53 -34.47 -4.46 26.65
CA ALA A 53 -33.71 -5.16 27.68
C ALA A 53 -33.91 -6.68 27.64
N LYS A 54 -35.16 -7.14 27.48
CA LYS A 54 -35.48 -8.58 27.36
C LYS A 54 -34.84 -9.21 26.13
N LYS A 55 -34.81 -8.48 25.00
CA LYS A 55 -34.18 -8.96 23.76
C LYS A 55 -32.65 -8.88 23.83
N TRP A 56 -32.11 -7.88 24.50
CA TRP A 56 -30.67 -7.70 24.68
C TRP A 56 -30.02 -8.92 25.36
N GLU A 57 -30.68 -9.48 26.37
CA GLU A 57 -30.21 -10.70 27.05
C GLU A 57 -30.26 -11.95 26.15
N SER A 58 -31.13 -11.98 25.14
CA SER A 58 -31.26 -13.11 24.21
C SER A 58 -30.20 -13.15 23.10
N PHE A 59 -29.44 -12.07 22.91
CA PHE A 59 -28.37 -12.01 21.91
C PHE A 59 -27.13 -12.79 22.38
N ASN A 60 -27.06 -14.07 22.00
CA ASN A 60 -25.93 -14.96 22.26
C ASN A 60 -25.08 -15.14 20.99
N GLY A 61 -23.76 -15.20 21.15
CA GLY A 61 -22.78 -15.13 20.05
C GLY A 61 -23.07 -16.11 18.90
N ASN A 62 -23.10 -15.58 17.67
CA ASN A 62 -23.28 -16.31 16.42
C ASN A 62 -21.95 -16.41 15.67
N ALA A 63 -21.76 -17.45 14.85
CA ALA A 63 -20.56 -17.67 14.03
C ALA A 63 -20.35 -16.56 12.97
N ASN A 64 -21.42 -15.90 12.54
CA ASN A 64 -21.41 -14.68 11.72
C ASN A 64 -22.16 -13.56 12.45
N PRO A 65 -21.49 -12.76 13.29
CA PRO A 65 -22.15 -11.70 14.06
C PRO A 65 -22.54 -10.52 13.16
N VAL A 66 -23.69 -9.91 13.44
CA VAL A 66 -24.05 -8.60 12.87
C VAL A 66 -23.18 -7.55 13.55
N THR A 67 -22.41 -6.80 12.77
CA THR A 67 -21.41 -5.84 13.26
C THR A 67 -21.87 -4.39 13.06
N GLY A 68 -21.14 -3.43 13.64
CA GLY A 68 -21.39 -2.00 13.46
C GLY A 68 -21.42 -1.54 12.00
N ALA A 69 -20.81 -2.30 11.09
CA ALA A 69 -20.87 -2.05 9.64
C ALA A 69 -22.31 -2.03 9.10
N THR A 70 -23.22 -2.82 9.66
CA THR A 70 -24.64 -2.84 9.27
C THR A 70 -25.35 -1.53 9.63
N ILE A 71 -25.05 -0.95 10.80
CA ILE A 71 -25.59 0.36 11.22
C ILE A 71 -25.02 1.47 10.33
N VAL A 72 -23.72 1.41 10.02
CA VAL A 72 -23.08 2.35 9.11
C VAL A 72 -23.71 2.30 7.71
N GLN A 73 -23.95 1.10 7.18
CA GLN A 73 -24.59 0.91 5.87
C GLN A 73 -26.04 1.44 5.87
N LEU A 74 -26.84 1.11 6.89
CA LEU A 74 -28.21 1.59 7.03
C LEU A 74 -28.31 3.13 7.14
N ALA A 75 -27.31 3.76 7.76
CA ALA A 75 -27.20 5.21 7.86
C ALA A 75 -26.81 5.86 6.52
N LYS A 76 -25.90 5.23 5.76
CA LYS A 76 -25.51 5.66 4.41
C LYS A 76 -26.69 5.62 3.44
N GLU A 77 -27.46 4.53 3.44
CA GLU A 77 -28.67 4.39 2.63
C GLU A 77 -29.74 5.47 2.94
N ARG A 78 -29.66 6.09 4.12
CA ARG A 78 -30.57 7.14 4.59
C ARG A 78 -29.93 8.54 4.60
N GLY A 79 -28.88 8.74 3.80
CA GLY A 79 -28.32 10.05 3.52
C GLY A 79 -27.29 10.55 4.54
N MET A 80 -26.68 9.66 5.33
CA MET A 80 -25.49 10.03 6.12
C MET A 80 -24.35 10.43 5.16
N PRO A 81 -23.81 11.68 5.27
CA PRO A 81 -22.74 12.13 4.39
C PRO A 81 -21.50 11.24 4.57
N VAL A 82 -21.07 10.62 3.48
CA VAL A 82 -19.91 9.72 3.44
C VAL A 82 -18.68 10.57 3.17
N ALA A 83 -17.68 10.51 4.05
CA ALA A 83 -16.30 10.75 3.63
C ALA A 83 -15.90 9.55 2.76
N GLU A 84 -15.94 9.71 1.43
CA GLU A 84 -15.58 8.63 0.51
C GLU A 84 -14.08 8.41 0.52
N SER A 85 -13.65 7.26 1.04
CA SER A 85 -12.53 6.53 0.48
C SER A 85 -13.12 5.49 -0.48
N ARG A 86 -13.17 5.82 -1.78
CA ARG A 86 -13.52 4.86 -2.84
C ARG A 86 -12.32 3.92 -3.06
N ALA A 87 -12.58 2.63 -3.23
CA ALA A 87 -11.64 1.71 -3.86
C ALA A 87 -11.82 1.86 -5.38
N LEU A 88 -10.74 2.14 -6.11
CA LEU A 88 -10.72 2.31 -7.56
C LEU A 88 -11.04 0.97 -8.26
N ASP A 89 -11.78 1.03 -9.36
CA ASP A 89 -11.96 -0.09 -10.30
C ASP A 89 -10.86 -0.03 -11.38
N TRP A 90 -10.62 -1.15 -12.07
CA TRP A 90 -9.43 -1.37 -12.91
C TRP A 90 -9.30 -0.47 -14.15
N ASP A 91 -10.33 0.29 -14.49
CA ASP A 91 -10.31 1.26 -15.61
C ASP A 91 -10.24 2.74 -15.14
N ASP A 92 -10.13 3.00 -13.83
CA ASP A 92 -10.04 4.37 -13.30
C ASP A 92 -8.58 4.88 -13.40
N GLU A 93 -8.37 5.95 -14.16
CA GLU A 93 -7.09 6.68 -14.27
C GLU A 93 -6.68 7.27 -12.91
N ILE A 94 -5.47 6.94 -12.43
CA ILE A 94 -4.96 7.40 -11.13
C ILE A 94 -4.59 8.88 -11.25
N SER A 95 -5.50 9.79 -10.85
CA SER A 95 -5.09 11.15 -10.50
C SER A 95 -4.37 11.13 -9.15
N ARG A 96 -3.24 11.84 -9.06
CA ARG A 96 -2.32 11.97 -7.90
C ARG A 96 -2.93 12.45 -6.57
N GLU A 97 -4.25 12.55 -6.47
CA GLU A 97 -4.99 13.21 -5.38
C GLU A 97 -5.09 12.40 -4.07
N ALA A 98 -4.57 11.16 -4.02
CA ALA A 98 -4.79 10.26 -2.88
C ALA A 98 -3.63 10.17 -1.86
N PHE A 99 -2.50 10.86 -2.10
CA PHE A 99 -1.31 10.77 -1.26
C PHE A 99 -0.64 12.13 -1.08
N GLU A 100 -1.23 13.02 -0.29
CA GLU A 100 -0.56 14.26 0.10
C GLU A 100 0.06 14.14 1.51
N THR A 101 1.36 14.37 1.58
CA THR A 101 2.09 14.65 2.82
C THR A 101 1.85 16.11 3.27
N PRO A 102 2.13 16.47 4.55
CA PRO A 102 1.81 17.80 5.07
C PRO A 102 2.51 18.99 4.37
N ASP A 103 3.63 18.74 3.68
CA ASP A 103 4.51 19.77 3.12
C ASP A 103 4.41 19.90 1.59
N GLU A 104 3.61 19.06 0.92
CA GLU A 104 3.40 19.15 -0.54
C GLU A 104 2.50 20.34 -0.91
N HIS A 105 2.98 21.15 -1.86
CA HIS A 105 2.32 22.32 -2.46
C HIS A 105 2.29 23.63 -1.64
N VAL A 106 3.26 23.83 -0.73
CA VAL A 106 3.49 25.15 -0.09
C VAL A 106 4.50 25.95 -0.90
N VAL A 107 4.00 26.89 -1.70
CA VAL A 107 4.80 27.85 -2.50
C VAL A 107 5.09 29.12 -1.70
N VAL A 108 4.16 29.52 -0.83
CA VAL A 108 4.21 30.81 -0.12
C VAL A 108 4.62 30.59 1.34
N ASN A 109 5.74 31.20 1.75
CA ASN A 109 6.13 31.23 3.15
C ASN A 109 5.35 32.33 3.89
N THR A 110 4.24 31.94 4.51
CA THR A 110 3.34 32.84 5.25
C THR A 110 4.00 33.68 6.35
N ASN A 111 5.21 33.33 6.81
CA ASN A 111 5.96 34.11 7.81
C ASN A 111 6.73 35.31 7.21
N TRP A 112 6.87 35.39 5.87
CA TRP A 112 7.73 36.37 5.19
C TRP A 112 7.08 37.00 3.94
N VAL A 113 5.74 36.98 3.82
CA VAL A 113 5.03 37.60 2.69
C VAL A 113 5.08 39.13 2.83
N GLU A 114 5.69 39.82 1.88
CA GLU A 114 5.63 41.27 1.78
C GLU A 114 4.32 41.67 1.08
N GLY A 115 3.45 42.40 1.79
CA GLY A 115 2.17 42.87 1.26
C GLY A 115 2.35 43.72 -0.02
N ARG A 116 1.47 43.52 -1.00
CA ARG A 116 1.48 44.27 -2.25
C ARG A 116 0.29 45.21 -2.34
N GLU A 117 0.55 46.51 -2.28
CA GLU A 117 -0.47 47.56 -2.40
C GLU A 117 -1.32 47.41 -3.67
N ILE A 118 -2.63 47.67 -3.54
CA ILE A 118 -3.54 47.80 -4.67
C ILE A 118 -3.67 49.27 -5.07
N ILE A 119 -3.60 49.56 -6.37
CA ILE A 119 -3.67 50.92 -6.88
C ILE A 119 -5.06 51.14 -7.49
N PRO A 120 -5.86 52.11 -6.99
CA PRO A 120 -7.14 52.44 -7.60
C PRO A 120 -6.94 53.08 -8.98
N PRO A 121 -7.87 52.87 -9.94
CA PRO A 121 -7.76 53.45 -11.27
C PRO A 121 -7.79 55.00 -11.19
N ALA A 122 -6.85 55.65 -11.88
CA ALA A 122 -6.73 57.11 -11.91
C ALA A 122 -7.95 57.77 -12.56
N ASP A 123 -8.42 57.22 -13.68
CA ASP A 123 -9.60 57.68 -14.43
C ASP A 123 -10.72 56.65 -14.28
N TRP A 124 -11.40 56.64 -13.14
CA TRP A 124 -12.48 55.70 -12.86
C TRP A 124 -13.76 56.06 -13.63
N ASP A 125 -14.05 55.27 -14.67
CA ASP A 125 -15.31 55.31 -15.42
C ASP A 125 -16.16 54.07 -15.08
N PRO A 126 -17.31 54.26 -14.39
CA PRO A 126 -18.26 53.20 -14.05
C PRO A 126 -18.65 52.27 -15.19
N ALA A 127 -19.01 52.82 -16.36
CA ALA A 127 -19.48 52.04 -17.49
C ALA A 127 -18.32 51.26 -18.12
N GLN A 128 -17.15 51.90 -18.24
CA GLN A 128 -15.97 51.28 -18.82
C GLN A 128 -15.42 50.13 -17.93
N GLU A 129 -15.47 50.26 -16.61
CA GLU A 129 -15.09 49.19 -15.68
C GLU A 129 -15.99 47.95 -15.85
N ILE A 130 -17.29 48.14 -16.04
CA ILE A 130 -18.22 47.04 -16.26
C ILE A 130 -18.01 46.42 -17.65
N ILE A 131 -17.79 47.24 -18.68
CA ILE A 131 -17.48 46.74 -20.03
C ILE A 131 -16.22 45.87 -19.99
N ARG A 132 -15.14 46.35 -19.36
CA ARG A 132 -13.90 45.58 -19.19
C ARG A 132 -14.13 44.25 -18.47
N TYR A 133 -14.96 44.25 -17.42
CA TYR A 133 -15.32 43.03 -16.70
C TYR A 133 -16.09 42.04 -17.58
N LEU A 134 -17.06 42.53 -18.36
CA LEU A 134 -17.85 41.70 -19.26
C LEU A 134 -17.00 41.11 -20.40
N GLU A 135 -16.18 41.95 -21.05
CA GLU A 135 -15.30 41.54 -22.14
C GLU A 135 -14.19 40.57 -21.69
N ALA A 136 -13.81 40.58 -20.41
CA ALA A 136 -12.82 39.67 -19.85
C ALA A 136 -13.38 38.28 -19.51
N LEU A 137 -14.67 38.17 -19.13
CA LEU A 137 -15.24 36.93 -18.62
C LEU A 137 -16.22 36.25 -19.59
N PHE A 138 -16.88 37.02 -20.47
CA PHE A 138 -18.01 36.53 -21.27
C PHE A 138 -17.81 36.73 -22.76
N GLU A 139 -18.34 35.80 -23.55
CA GLU A 139 -18.54 35.97 -24.98
C GLU A 139 -19.82 36.80 -25.25
N PRO A 140 -19.91 37.52 -26.39
CA PRO A 140 -21.01 38.46 -26.66
C PRO A 140 -22.42 37.85 -26.63
N GLU A 141 -22.56 36.58 -26.98
CA GLU A 141 -23.82 35.85 -27.08
C GLU A 141 -24.30 35.31 -25.72
N GLU A 142 -23.44 35.32 -24.71
CA GLU A 142 -23.71 34.67 -23.43
C GLU A 142 -24.52 35.55 -22.49
N LYS A 143 -25.41 34.93 -21.72
CA LYS A 143 -26.28 35.66 -20.80
C LYS A 143 -25.62 35.85 -19.45
N VAL A 144 -25.73 37.07 -18.95
CA VAL A 144 -25.06 37.50 -17.71
C VAL A 144 -26.09 37.68 -16.61
N GLY A 145 -25.85 37.04 -15.47
CA GLY A 145 -26.67 37.20 -14.27
C GLY A 145 -26.15 38.33 -13.37
N TYR A 146 -26.97 39.34 -13.05
CA TYR A 146 -26.57 40.42 -12.14
C TYR A 146 -27.72 40.90 -11.24
N VAL A 147 -27.37 41.43 -10.07
CA VAL A 147 -28.32 41.91 -9.04
C VAL A 147 -27.93 43.31 -8.58
N MET A 148 -28.79 44.29 -8.89
CA MET A 148 -28.58 45.70 -8.50
C MET A 148 -29.30 46.08 -7.20
N GLN A 149 -30.39 45.39 -6.87
CA GLN A 149 -31.21 45.69 -5.70
C GLN A 149 -30.73 44.95 -4.45
N SER A 150 -30.73 45.65 -3.31
CA SER A 150 -30.30 45.13 -2.01
C SER A 150 -31.29 45.44 -0.90
N TYR A 151 -31.36 44.60 0.12
CA TYR A 151 -32.02 44.92 1.40
C TYR A 151 -31.07 44.71 2.57
N GLU A 152 -31.38 45.35 3.69
CA GLU A 152 -30.59 45.25 4.91
C GLU A 152 -31.06 44.06 5.75
N LYS A 153 -30.13 43.19 6.13
CA LYS A 153 -30.34 42.03 6.99
C LYS A 153 -29.15 41.91 7.94
N ASP A 154 -29.41 41.89 9.24
CA ASP A 154 -28.38 41.73 10.28
C ASP A 154 -27.20 42.72 10.13
N ASN A 155 -27.51 44.01 9.92
CA ASN A 155 -26.55 45.11 9.66
C ASN A 155 -25.63 44.89 8.43
N ARG A 156 -26.02 44.01 7.50
CA ARG A 156 -25.34 43.78 6.22
C ARG A 156 -26.32 43.90 5.07
N TYR A 157 -25.86 44.43 3.94
CA TYR A 157 -26.65 44.45 2.71
C TYR A 157 -26.50 43.14 1.95
N VAL A 158 -27.63 42.54 1.59
CA VAL A 158 -27.71 41.30 0.81
C VAL A 158 -28.56 41.52 -0.45
N PRO A 159 -28.37 40.70 -1.50
CA PRO A 159 -29.16 40.80 -2.73
C PRO A 159 -30.66 40.63 -2.47
N ALA A 160 -31.50 41.52 -2.99
CA ALA A 160 -32.93 41.56 -2.70
C ALA A 160 -33.80 40.64 -3.54
N ASN A 161 -33.30 40.21 -4.70
CA ASN A 161 -34.05 39.37 -5.63
C ASN A 161 -33.09 38.47 -6.40
N LYS A 162 -33.64 37.70 -7.35
CA LYS A 162 -32.88 36.78 -8.20
C LYS A 162 -31.92 37.49 -9.18
N GLY A 163 -32.10 38.79 -9.38
CA GLY A 163 -31.45 39.57 -10.42
C GLY A 163 -32.07 39.37 -11.79
N ALA A 164 -31.48 40.03 -12.77
CA ALA A 164 -31.72 39.77 -14.18
C ALA A 164 -30.71 38.75 -14.70
N TYR A 165 -31.09 38.02 -15.74
CA TYR A 165 -30.33 36.91 -16.32
C TYR A 165 -30.73 36.63 -17.78
N ASP A 166 -31.45 37.57 -18.41
CA ASP A 166 -32.07 37.44 -19.73
C ASP A 166 -31.23 38.07 -20.85
N ARG A 167 -30.40 39.07 -20.52
CA ARG A 167 -29.61 39.85 -21.48
C ARG A 167 -28.21 39.27 -21.70
N THR A 168 -27.70 39.41 -22.93
CA THR A 168 -26.34 38.94 -23.27
C THR A 168 -25.27 39.97 -22.92
N ALA A 169 -24.02 39.51 -22.76
CA ALA A 169 -22.88 40.38 -22.50
C ALA A 169 -22.72 41.43 -23.62
N GLY A 170 -22.86 41.03 -24.89
CA GLY A 170 -22.79 41.95 -26.04
C GLY A 170 -23.88 43.03 -26.01
N GLN A 171 -25.10 42.67 -25.64
CA GLN A 171 -26.20 43.65 -25.48
C GLN A 171 -25.90 44.64 -24.34
N LEU A 172 -25.40 44.16 -23.21
CA LEU A 172 -25.03 45.01 -22.07
C LEU A 172 -23.90 45.97 -22.44
N VAL A 173 -22.86 45.48 -23.13
CA VAL A 173 -21.74 46.29 -23.60
C VAL A 173 -22.19 47.37 -24.59
N GLU A 174 -23.06 47.04 -25.57
CA GLU A 174 -23.59 48.02 -26.52
C GLU A 174 -24.39 49.12 -25.81
N LEU A 175 -25.25 48.73 -24.86
CA LEU A 175 -26.06 49.67 -24.08
C LEU A 175 -25.18 50.56 -23.19
N LEU A 176 -24.18 50.01 -22.53
CA LEU A 176 -23.22 50.78 -21.71
C LEU A 176 -22.41 51.76 -22.56
N LYS A 177 -21.92 51.34 -23.74
CA LYS A 177 -21.20 52.23 -24.68
C LYS A 177 -22.11 53.35 -25.22
N ARG A 178 -23.40 53.08 -25.41
CA ARG A 178 -24.38 54.05 -25.92
C ARG A 178 -24.79 55.10 -24.88
N TYR A 179 -25.09 54.67 -23.66
CA TYR A 179 -25.69 55.55 -22.65
C TYR A 179 -24.68 56.09 -21.63
N GLY A 180 -23.58 55.38 -21.37
CA GLY A 180 -22.58 55.75 -20.36
C GLY A 180 -23.07 55.70 -18.91
N ASP A 181 -24.37 55.50 -18.68
CA ASP A 181 -24.98 55.43 -17.36
C ASP A 181 -25.31 53.99 -16.95
N VAL A 182 -24.70 53.54 -15.86
CA VAL A 182 -24.90 52.22 -15.27
C VAL A 182 -26.34 52.04 -14.78
N GLY A 183 -26.96 53.08 -14.23
CA GLY A 183 -28.33 53.03 -13.72
C GLY A 183 -29.35 52.80 -14.84
N ALA A 184 -29.23 53.53 -15.95
CA ALA A 184 -30.06 53.35 -17.14
C ALA A 184 -29.96 51.95 -17.76
N VAL A 185 -28.79 51.32 -17.69
CA VAL A 185 -28.57 50.01 -18.33
C VAL A 185 -28.87 48.86 -17.41
N LEU A 186 -28.25 48.79 -16.23
CA LEU A 186 -28.34 47.66 -15.30
C LEU A 186 -29.42 47.84 -14.22
N GLY A 187 -29.88 49.08 -14.03
CA GLY A 187 -30.84 49.45 -12.98
C GLY A 187 -30.15 50.13 -11.80
N ASP A 188 -30.91 50.95 -11.09
CA ASP A 188 -30.43 51.65 -9.90
C ASP A 188 -30.03 50.68 -8.79
N TYR A 189 -28.94 51.02 -8.10
CA TYR A 189 -28.42 50.27 -6.96
C TYR A 189 -28.30 51.17 -5.73
N ASN A 190 -28.20 50.57 -4.55
CA ASN A 190 -27.94 51.31 -3.33
C ASN A 190 -26.42 51.58 -3.19
N PRO A 191 -25.95 52.84 -3.22
CA PRO A 191 -24.52 53.15 -3.11
C PRO A 191 -23.89 52.72 -1.79
N ARG A 192 -24.66 52.43 -0.73
CA ARG A 192 -24.14 51.86 0.52
C ARG A 192 -23.90 50.35 0.43
N ALA A 193 -24.62 49.66 -0.45
CA ALA A 193 -24.59 48.21 -0.61
C ALA A 193 -23.62 47.73 -1.70
N GLY A 194 -23.48 48.53 -2.76
CA GLY A 194 -22.91 48.11 -4.04
C GLY A 194 -23.85 47.19 -4.80
N ALA A 195 -23.33 46.49 -5.81
CA ALA A 195 -24.08 45.54 -6.62
C ALA A 195 -23.30 44.23 -6.80
N TRP A 196 -23.94 43.25 -7.45
CA TRP A 196 -23.40 41.91 -7.64
C TRP A 196 -23.59 41.41 -9.06
N ILE A 197 -22.68 40.55 -9.50
CA ILE A 197 -22.69 39.91 -10.81
C ILE A 197 -22.23 38.47 -10.66
N ARG A 198 -22.80 37.56 -11.45
CA ARG A 198 -22.31 36.18 -11.57
C ARG A 198 -21.15 36.17 -12.55
N PHE A 199 -20.14 35.37 -12.27
CA PHE A 199 -18.91 35.30 -13.08
C PHE A 199 -19.00 34.22 -14.17
N ASN A 200 -19.87 33.22 -14.02
CA ASN A 200 -20.14 32.23 -15.06
C ASN A 200 -21.40 32.57 -15.86
N PRO A 201 -21.44 32.23 -17.16
CA PRO A 201 -22.59 32.48 -18.04
C PRO A 201 -23.80 31.62 -17.66
N LEU A 202 -25.00 32.11 -17.98
CA LEU A 202 -26.27 31.44 -17.67
C LEU A 202 -27.06 31.03 -18.92
N ASP A 203 -27.91 30.02 -18.78
CA ASP A 203 -28.84 29.56 -19.82
C ASP A 203 -30.02 30.53 -20.09
N GLY A 204 -30.26 31.46 -19.16
CA GLY A 204 -31.35 32.43 -19.17
C GLY A 204 -32.72 31.87 -18.72
N LYS A 205 -32.77 30.65 -18.18
CA LYS A 205 -33.98 30.01 -17.65
C LYS A 205 -34.05 30.09 -16.13
N GLY A 206 -32.90 30.31 -15.46
CA GLY A 206 -32.84 30.48 -14.03
C GLY A 206 -31.49 30.97 -13.54
N ILE A 207 -31.24 30.80 -12.25
CA ILE A 207 -30.08 31.37 -11.53
C ILE A 207 -29.37 30.38 -10.61
N LYS A 208 -29.73 29.09 -10.70
CA LYS A 208 -29.13 28.02 -9.88
C LYS A 208 -27.88 27.48 -10.58
N ASN A 209 -27.15 26.59 -9.89
CA ASN A 209 -26.00 25.89 -10.49
C ASN A 209 -26.37 25.14 -11.79
N GLU A 210 -27.58 24.57 -11.86
CA GLU A 210 -28.13 23.90 -13.05
C GLU A 210 -28.34 24.84 -14.26
N ASN A 211 -28.37 26.16 -14.02
CA ASN A 211 -28.57 27.17 -15.05
C ASN A 211 -27.27 27.80 -15.53
N VAL A 212 -26.13 27.37 -14.99
CA VAL A 212 -24.80 27.78 -15.48
C VAL A 212 -24.54 27.05 -16.79
N SER A 213 -24.30 27.79 -17.86
CA SER A 213 -24.07 27.21 -19.19
C SER A 213 -22.64 26.67 -19.35
N GLU A 214 -21.66 27.31 -18.72
CA GLU A 214 -20.26 26.92 -18.77
C GLU A 214 -19.56 27.10 -17.42
N PHE A 215 -18.75 26.11 -17.03
CA PHE A 215 -18.02 26.09 -15.76
C PHE A 215 -16.60 26.66 -15.90
N ARG A 216 -16.50 27.89 -16.44
CA ARG A 216 -15.21 28.51 -16.75
C ARG A 216 -14.45 29.01 -15.53
N TYR A 217 -15.14 29.57 -14.54
CA TYR A 217 -14.45 30.24 -13.43
C TYR A 217 -14.95 29.81 -12.05
N ALA A 218 -14.10 30.01 -11.05
CA ALA A 218 -14.44 29.95 -9.64
C ALA A 218 -14.01 31.24 -8.90
N LEU A 219 -14.67 31.53 -7.78
CA LEU A 219 -14.38 32.72 -6.99
C LEU A 219 -13.52 32.38 -5.78
N VAL A 220 -12.30 32.93 -5.74
CA VAL A 220 -11.44 32.91 -4.54
C VAL A 220 -11.50 34.28 -3.88
N GLU A 221 -12.03 34.34 -2.65
CA GLU A 221 -12.04 35.55 -1.82
C GLU A 221 -11.72 35.18 -0.37
N SER A 222 -10.95 36.00 0.35
CA SER A 222 -10.66 35.78 1.77
C SER A 222 -10.83 37.08 2.57
N ASP A 223 -11.81 37.12 3.47
CA ASP A 223 -12.07 38.31 4.29
C ASP A 223 -11.18 38.39 5.56
N ASN A 224 -10.42 37.33 5.86
CA ASN A 224 -9.64 37.18 7.10
C ASN A 224 -8.18 37.60 6.97
N VAL A 225 -7.72 37.84 5.73
CA VAL A 225 -6.37 38.30 5.40
C VAL A 225 -6.47 39.76 4.96
N ASP A 226 -5.48 40.59 5.20
CA ASP A 226 -5.51 41.96 4.68
C ASP A 226 -5.36 41.98 3.15
N ILE A 227 -5.75 43.09 2.51
CA ILE A 227 -5.86 43.18 1.05
C ILE A 227 -4.49 43.08 0.37
N GLU A 228 -3.45 43.64 0.97
CA GLU A 228 -2.12 43.67 0.38
C GLU A 228 -1.48 42.29 0.40
N THR A 229 -1.64 41.59 1.53
CA THR A 229 -1.22 40.19 1.66
C THR A 229 -2.05 39.27 0.75
N GLN A 230 -3.37 39.49 0.62
CA GLN A 230 -4.19 38.75 -0.36
C GLN A 230 -3.63 38.91 -1.78
N ASN A 231 -3.34 40.15 -2.20
CA ASN A 231 -2.81 40.46 -3.53
C ASN A 231 -1.43 39.83 -3.75
N ALA A 232 -0.56 39.83 -2.73
CA ALA A 232 0.74 39.18 -2.79
C ALA A 232 0.60 37.68 -2.97
N ILE A 233 -0.18 37.00 -2.11
CA ILE A 233 -0.35 35.54 -2.16
C ILE A 233 -0.97 35.08 -3.48
N ILE A 234 -2.00 35.78 -3.98
CA ILE A 234 -2.64 35.45 -5.26
C ILE A 234 -1.64 35.45 -6.41
N ARG A 235 -0.68 36.39 -6.39
CA ARG A 235 0.33 36.53 -7.44
C ARG A 235 1.51 35.60 -7.27
N GLU A 236 1.95 35.33 -6.04
CA GLU A 236 3.01 34.35 -5.76
C GLU A 236 2.56 32.92 -6.08
N LEU A 237 1.28 32.61 -5.88
CA LEU A 237 0.69 31.33 -6.31
C LEU A 237 0.47 31.22 -7.82
N GLU A 238 0.79 32.27 -8.58
CA GLU A 238 0.53 32.39 -10.02
C GLU A 238 -0.89 31.93 -10.42
N LEU A 239 -1.89 32.14 -9.55
CA LEU A 239 -3.27 31.71 -9.80
C LEU A 239 -3.73 32.24 -11.15
N PRO A 240 -4.35 31.41 -12.02
CA PRO A 240 -4.78 31.84 -13.35
C PRO A 240 -6.05 32.69 -13.23
N VAL A 241 -5.89 33.96 -12.85
CA VAL A 241 -6.99 34.87 -12.54
C VAL A 241 -7.37 35.67 -13.79
N ALA A 242 -8.60 35.46 -14.26
CA ALA A 242 -9.17 36.23 -15.35
C ALA A 242 -9.39 37.69 -14.95
N VAL A 243 -9.99 37.93 -13.78
CA VAL A 243 -10.24 39.28 -13.25
C VAL A 243 -10.08 39.30 -11.73
N LEU A 244 -9.34 40.28 -11.22
CA LEU A 244 -9.19 40.54 -9.80
C LEU A 244 -9.97 41.82 -9.44
N VAL A 245 -11.02 41.70 -8.61
CA VAL A 245 -11.90 42.83 -8.25
C VAL A 245 -11.77 43.21 -6.79
N TYR A 246 -11.59 44.50 -6.51
CA TYR A 246 -11.67 45.01 -5.15
C TYR A 246 -13.13 45.14 -4.70
N SER A 247 -13.50 44.48 -3.61
CA SER A 247 -14.90 44.41 -3.13
C SER A 247 -15.42 45.73 -2.55
N GLY A 248 -14.57 46.73 -2.39
CA GLY A 248 -14.88 48.00 -1.72
C GLY A 248 -14.78 47.93 -0.19
N LYS A 249 -14.33 46.80 0.39
CA LYS A 249 -14.07 46.70 1.85
C LYS A 249 -12.78 45.94 2.19
N LYS A 250 -12.86 44.64 2.46
CA LYS A 250 -11.75 43.85 3.05
C LYS A 250 -11.29 42.68 2.17
N SER A 251 -11.88 42.52 0.99
CA SER A 251 -11.67 41.35 0.14
C SER A 251 -11.31 41.72 -1.27
N LEU A 252 -10.44 40.91 -1.84
CA LEU A 252 -10.25 40.78 -3.28
C LEU A 252 -11.05 39.57 -3.77
N HIS A 253 -11.81 39.78 -4.84
CA HIS A 253 -12.53 38.74 -5.55
C HIS A 253 -11.66 38.32 -6.74
N ALA A 254 -10.92 37.23 -6.58
CA ALA A 254 -10.14 36.63 -7.66
C ALA A 254 -11.03 35.64 -8.41
N ILE A 255 -11.30 35.92 -9.69
CA ILE A 255 -12.07 35.05 -10.58
C ILE A 255 -11.06 34.20 -11.34
N VAL A 256 -10.93 32.95 -10.91
CA VAL A 256 -9.87 32.01 -11.35
C VAL A 256 -10.41 31.09 -12.44
N HIS A 257 -9.62 30.87 -13.49
CA HIS A 257 -9.89 29.89 -14.53
C HIS A 257 -9.92 28.46 -13.96
N ILE A 258 -11.00 27.75 -14.25
CA ILE A 258 -11.22 26.34 -13.95
C ILE A 258 -11.42 25.56 -15.23
N ASP A 259 -12.10 26.14 -16.23
CA ASP A 259 -12.31 25.59 -17.57
C ASP A 259 -12.72 24.11 -17.56
N ALA A 260 -13.75 23.79 -16.76
CA ALA A 260 -14.22 22.41 -16.61
C ALA A 260 -15.34 22.06 -17.61
N ASP A 261 -15.31 20.83 -18.13
CA ASP A 261 -16.30 20.35 -19.11
C ASP A 261 -17.67 20.06 -18.47
N ASN A 262 -17.67 19.76 -17.17
CA ASN A 262 -18.87 19.39 -16.44
C ASN A 262 -18.79 19.74 -14.94
N TYR A 263 -19.91 19.61 -14.25
CA TYR A 263 -20.02 19.98 -12.83
C TYR A 263 -19.17 19.12 -11.89
N GLU A 264 -18.98 17.83 -12.18
CA GLU A 264 -18.17 16.95 -11.34
C GLU A 264 -16.69 17.31 -11.43
N GLU A 265 -16.20 17.56 -12.64
CA GLU A 265 -14.85 18.06 -12.87
C GLU A 265 -14.64 19.44 -12.25
N TYR A 266 -15.59 20.36 -12.44
CA TYR A 266 -15.56 21.67 -11.81
C TYR A 266 -15.39 21.55 -10.29
N ARG A 267 -16.16 20.67 -9.65
CA ARG A 267 -16.07 20.44 -8.21
C ARG A 267 -14.68 19.94 -7.79
N ARG A 268 -14.11 18.98 -8.52
CA ARG A 268 -12.76 18.46 -8.24
C ARG A 268 -11.68 19.54 -8.37
N ARG A 269 -11.69 20.28 -9.48
CA ARG A 269 -10.74 21.38 -9.74
C ARG A 269 -10.85 22.47 -8.67
N VAL A 270 -12.07 22.89 -8.32
CA VAL A 270 -12.29 23.90 -7.26
C VAL A 270 -11.87 23.41 -5.88
N ASP A 271 -12.13 22.15 -5.55
CA ASP A 271 -11.70 21.57 -4.27
C ASP A 271 -10.17 21.58 -4.16
N PHE A 272 -9.45 21.21 -5.23
CA PHE A 272 -7.99 21.30 -5.32
C PHE A 272 -7.48 22.75 -5.18
N LEU A 273 -8.02 23.69 -5.97
CA LEU A 273 -7.67 25.12 -5.90
C LEU A 273 -7.78 25.67 -4.47
N TYR A 274 -8.87 25.35 -3.78
CA TYR A 274 -9.13 25.81 -2.43
C TYR A 274 -8.15 25.21 -1.42
N GLN A 275 -7.77 23.94 -1.58
CA GLN A 275 -6.77 23.31 -0.72
C GLN A 275 -5.41 23.99 -0.87
N ILE A 276 -4.97 24.24 -2.11
CA ILE A 276 -3.72 24.97 -2.39
C ILE A 276 -3.75 26.37 -1.79
N CYS A 277 -4.84 27.12 -2.01
CA CYS A 277 -5.01 28.45 -1.41
C CYS A 277 -4.92 28.40 0.13
N GLN A 278 -5.55 27.41 0.76
CA GLN A 278 -5.53 27.22 2.22
C GLN A 278 -4.15 26.90 2.78
N LYS A 279 -3.41 26.01 2.12
CA LYS A 279 -2.03 25.67 2.52
C LYS A 279 -1.09 26.89 2.43
N ASN A 280 -1.35 27.79 1.51
CA ASN A 280 -0.51 28.95 1.21
C ASN A 280 -0.97 30.26 1.88
N GLY A 281 -1.90 30.18 2.84
CA GLY A 281 -2.26 31.31 3.71
C GLY A 281 -3.52 32.09 3.34
N LEU A 282 -4.19 31.78 2.22
CA LEU A 282 -5.53 32.29 1.94
C LEU A 282 -6.58 31.46 2.68
N GLN A 283 -7.69 32.06 3.12
CA GLN A 283 -8.82 31.31 3.69
C GLN A 283 -10.07 31.57 2.84
N PRO A 284 -10.27 30.84 1.73
CA PRO A 284 -11.42 31.04 0.87
C PRO A 284 -12.74 30.61 1.54
N ASP A 285 -13.81 31.40 1.37
CA ASP A 285 -15.13 31.00 1.86
C ASP A 285 -15.67 29.79 1.07
N THR A 286 -15.89 28.69 1.79
CA THR A 286 -16.44 27.43 1.25
C THR A 286 -17.77 27.59 0.51
N GLN A 287 -18.57 28.62 0.81
CA GLN A 287 -19.82 28.90 0.10
C GLN A 287 -19.61 29.37 -1.35
N ASN A 288 -18.40 29.84 -1.67
CA ASN A 288 -18.05 30.36 -3.00
C ASN A 288 -17.63 29.27 -3.99
N ARG A 289 -17.57 28.01 -3.56
CA ARG A 289 -17.38 26.87 -4.46
C ARG A 289 -18.50 26.71 -5.49
N ASN A 290 -19.65 27.35 -5.28
CA ASN A 290 -20.79 27.24 -6.19
C ASN A 290 -20.55 28.00 -7.51
N PRO A 291 -20.76 27.38 -8.69
CA PRO A 291 -20.51 28.03 -9.98
C PRO A 291 -21.48 29.17 -10.29
N SER A 292 -22.68 29.20 -9.67
CA SER A 292 -23.66 30.28 -9.83
C SER A 292 -23.50 31.43 -8.82
N ARG A 293 -22.39 31.44 -8.06
CA ARG A 293 -22.15 32.40 -6.98
C ARG A 293 -22.05 33.83 -7.51
N LEU A 294 -22.43 34.77 -6.65
CA LEU A 294 -22.33 36.20 -6.91
C LEU A 294 -20.97 36.72 -6.47
N SER A 295 -20.26 37.39 -7.38
CA SER A 295 -19.14 38.26 -7.11
C SER A 295 -19.59 39.72 -7.06
N ARG A 296 -18.71 40.63 -6.63
CA ARG A 296 -18.96 42.07 -6.70
C ARG A 296 -18.73 42.57 -8.12
N ILE A 297 -19.63 43.45 -8.58
CA ILE A 297 -19.46 44.10 -9.87
C ILE A 297 -18.54 45.33 -9.72
N PRO A 298 -17.54 45.53 -10.60
CA PRO A 298 -16.77 46.76 -10.62
C PRO A 298 -17.60 47.92 -11.19
N GLY A 299 -17.11 49.14 -11.09
CA GLY A 299 -17.77 50.33 -11.64
C GLY A 299 -18.92 50.89 -10.79
N VAL A 300 -19.14 50.38 -9.57
CA VAL A 300 -20.19 50.88 -8.67
C VAL A 300 -19.63 51.32 -7.31
N GLN A 301 -20.33 52.20 -6.61
CA GLN A 301 -19.97 52.68 -5.28
C GLN A 301 -20.48 51.75 -4.17
N ARG A 302 -19.69 51.58 -3.10
CA ARG A 302 -20.05 50.82 -1.91
C ARG A 302 -19.58 51.53 -0.64
N GLY A 303 -20.50 52.29 -0.03
CA GLY A 303 -20.20 53.15 1.10
C GLY A 303 -19.29 54.31 0.67
N GLU A 304 -18.16 54.44 1.34
CA GLU A 304 -17.14 55.47 1.02
C GLU A 304 -16.18 55.01 -0.08
N ASN A 305 -16.16 53.71 -0.40
CA ASN A 305 -15.24 53.11 -1.37
C ASN A 305 -15.93 52.83 -2.72
N ARG A 306 -15.12 52.57 -3.73
CA ARG A 306 -15.55 52.13 -5.07
C ARG A 306 -15.16 50.67 -5.28
N GLN A 307 -15.99 49.95 -6.03
CA GLN A 307 -15.67 48.62 -6.53
C GLN A 307 -15.00 48.79 -7.91
N TYR A 308 -13.82 48.21 -8.11
CA TYR A 308 -13.04 48.38 -9.33
C TYR A 308 -12.18 47.16 -9.60
N ILE A 309 -11.76 47.01 -10.86
CA ILE A 309 -10.83 45.99 -11.30
C ILE A 309 -9.42 46.40 -10.87
N VAL A 310 -8.76 45.55 -10.09
CA VAL A 310 -7.36 45.70 -9.70
C VAL A 310 -6.44 45.27 -10.84
N ASP A 311 -6.74 44.13 -11.46
CA ASP A 311 -5.96 43.58 -12.58
C ASP A 311 -6.77 42.55 -13.37
N THR A 312 -6.28 42.18 -14.56
CA THR A 312 -6.89 41.17 -15.44
C THR A 312 -5.83 40.26 -16.04
N ASN A 313 -6.14 38.98 -16.22
CA ASN A 313 -5.25 37.98 -16.82
C ASN A 313 -3.88 37.92 -16.13
N ILE A 314 -3.90 37.68 -14.82
CA ILE A 314 -2.68 37.55 -13.99
C ILE A 314 -2.44 36.08 -13.65
N GLY A 315 -1.17 35.72 -13.43
CA GLY A 315 -0.76 34.33 -13.18
C GLY A 315 -0.60 33.53 -14.48
N LYS A 316 -0.79 32.21 -14.40
CA LYS A 316 -0.74 31.31 -15.56
C LYS A 316 -1.90 31.53 -16.51
N ALA A 317 -1.77 31.06 -17.75
CA ALA A 317 -2.77 31.32 -18.79
C ALA A 317 -4.07 30.53 -18.60
N ASN A 318 -4.00 29.34 -18.00
CA ASN A 318 -5.15 28.45 -17.79
C ASN A 318 -4.92 27.48 -16.61
N TRP A 319 -5.96 26.71 -16.30
CA TRP A 319 -5.95 25.72 -15.23
C TRP A 319 -4.83 24.67 -15.37
N ASP A 320 -4.63 24.12 -16.57
CA ASP A 320 -3.70 23.01 -16.78
C ASP A 320 -2.24 23.44 -16.60
N GLU A 321 -1.85 24.59 -17.16
CA GLU A 321 -0.50 25.16 -16.98
C GLU A 321 -0.23 25.48 -15.50
N TRP A 322 -1.23 26.00 -14.79
CA TRP A 322 -1.13 26.25 -13.36
C TRP A 322 -0.98 24.98 -12.54
N ARG A 323 -1.76 23.94 -12.86
CA ARG A 323 -1.68 22.65 -12.18
C ARG A 323 -0.31 22.00 -12.39
N GLU A 324 0.18 21.95 -13.62
CA GLU A 324 1.50 21.40 -13.93
C GLU A 324 2.60 22.15 -13.18
N TRP A 325 2.50 23.47 -13.10
CA TRP A 325 3.44 24.29 -12.35
C TRP A 325 3.39 24.01 -10.84
N ILE A 326 2.19 23.97 -10.22
CA ILE A 326 2.04 23.63 -8.79
C ILE A 326 2.56 22.22 -8.47
N GLU A 327 2.39 21.26 -9.39
CA GLU A 327 2.93 19.92 -9.25
C GLU A 327 4.46 19.89 -9.49
N GLY A 328 5.00 20.76 -10.34
CA GLY A 328 6.42 20.82 -10.71
C GLY A 328 7.32 21.69 -9.82
N VAL A 329 6.77 22.70 -9.13
CA VAL A 329 7.52 23.53 -8.15
C VAL A 329 8.04 22.71 -6.97
N ASN A 330 7.46 21.52 -6.77
CA ASN A 330 7.82 20.55 -5.74
C ASN A 330 8.46 19.27 -6.32
N ASP A 331 9.11 19.33 -7.49
CA ASP A 331 9.99 18.23 -7.90
C ASP A 331 11.23 18.29 -6.99
N ASP A 332 11.14 17.63 -5.82
CA ASP A 332 12.15 17.51 -4.76
C ASP A 332 13.42 16.76 -5.24
N LEU A 333 13.77 16.88 -6.52
CA LEU A 333 14.95 16.30 -7.11
C LEU A 333 16.17 17.15 -6.74
N PRO A 334 17.27 16.50 -6.34
CA PRO A 334 18.52 17.20 -6.12
C PRO A 334 18.99 17.87 -7.40
N GLY A 335 19.61 19.05 -7.26
CA GLY A 335 20.23 19.75 -8.38
C GLY A 335 21.36 18.94 -9.02
N PHE A 336 21.80 19.34 -10.21
CA PHE A 336 22.91 18.67 -10.87
C PHE A 336 24.22 18.88 -10.11
N GLU A 337 24.93 17.78 -9.82
CA GLU A 337 26.26 17.79 -9.23
C GLU A 337 27.34 17.67 -10.33
N ASN A 338 28.44 18.44 -10.22
CA ASN A 338 29.57 18.33 -11.13
C ASN A 338 30.62 17.37 -10.55
N ALA A 339 31.06 16.39 -11.33
CA ALA A 339 32.07 15.42 -10.89
C ALA A 339 33.41 16.05 -10.49
N ALA A 340 33.73 17.25 -10.99
CA ALA A 340 34.92 17.98 -10.60
C ALA A 340 34.87 18.45 -9.14
N ASP A 341 33.68 18.68 -8.59
CA ASP A 341 33.49 19.28 -7.26
C ASP A 341 33.87 18.28 -6.15
N PHE A 342 33.60 16.98 -6.33
CA PHE A 342 33.96 15.93 -5.36
C PHE A 342 35.24 15.16 -5.72
N TRP A 343 35.91 15.46 -6.84
CA TRP A 343 37.08 14.68 -7.29
C TRP A 343 38.24 14.70 -6.29
N ASN A 344 38.47 15.84 -5.64
CA ASN A 344 39.51 16.03 -4.64
C ASN A 344 38.99 16.00 -3.19
N ASP A 345 37.67 15.93 -3.02
CA ASP A 345 36.98 15.91 -1.72
C ASP A 345 35.89 14.85 -1.77
N MET A 346 36.31 13.59 -1.85
CA MET A 346 35.38 12.47 -1.97
C MET A 346 34.65 12.24 -0.64
N PRO A 347 33.31 12.15 -0.66
CA PRO A 347 32.55 11.85 0.55
C PRO A 347 32.91 10.46 1.09
N GLU A 348 32.92 10.31 2.41
CA GLU A 348 33.12 9.01 3.04
C GLU A 348 31.94 8.08 2.75
N LEU A 349 32.24 6.82 2.42
CA LEU A 349 31.21 5.80 2.23
C LEU A 349 30.55 5.48 3.56
N ALA A 350 29.23 5.28 3.54
CA ALA A 350 28.49 4.85 4.71
C ALA A 350 29.11 3.59 5.34
N PRO A 351 29.24 3.52 6.68
CA PRO A 351 29.89 2.40 7.35
C PRO A 351 29.11 1.09 7.13
N PRO A 352 29.80 -0.07 7.10
CA PRO A 352 29.13 -1.36 6.96
C PRO A 352 28.25 -1.66 8.19
N LEU A 353 26.99 -2.01 7.97
CA LEU A 353 26.15 -2.66 8.99
C LEU A 353 26.55 -4.14 9.12
N ILE A 354 26.68 -4.83 7.99
CA ILE A 354 27.17 -6.20 7.90
C ILE A 354 28.44 -6.18 7.04
N GLY A 355 29.57 -6.53 7.63
CA GLY A 355 30.88 -6.44 7.01
C GLY A 355 30.95 -7.19 5.68
N GLY A 356 31.20 -6.47 4.58
CA GLY A 356 31.30 -7.04 3.24
C GLY A 356 29.96 -7.44 2.60
N VAL A 357 28.83 -7.08 3.21
CA VAL A 357 27.49 -7.44 2.71
C VAL A 357 26.57 -6.23 2.58
N LEU A 358 26.42 -5.41 3.62
CA LEU A 358 25.42 -4.32 3.66
C LEU A 358 25.96 -3.08 4.39
N ARG A 359 25.78 -1.89 3.80
CA ARG A 359 26.07 -0.60 4.44
C ARG A 359 24.86 -0.08 5.23
N GLN A 360 25.12 0.80 6.20
CA GLN A 360 24.05 1.58 6.84
C GLN A 360 23.39 2.49 5.79
N GLY A 361 22.07 2.67 5.90
CA GLY A 361 21.27 3.42 4.91
C GLY A 361 20.93 2.65 3.63
N HIS A 362 21.29 1.37 3.51
CA HIS A 362 21.01 0.55 2.32
C HIS A 362 19.98 -0.55 2.61
N LYS A 363 19.42 -1.12 1.54
CA LYS A 363 18.37 -2.14 1.60
C LYS A 363 18.89 -3.55 1.34
N MET A 364 18.39 -4.52 2.12
CA MET A 364 18.73 -5.94 1.96
C MET A 364 17.49 -6.83 1.91
N LEU A 365 17.45 -7.73 0.94
CA LEU A 365 16.43 -8.76 0.80
C LEU A 365 17.01 -10.13 1.15
N ILE A 366 16.31 -10.87 2.01
CA ILE A 366 16.55 -12.30 2.24
C ILE A 366 15.48 -13.11 1.51
N ALA A 367 15.86 -13.80 0.45
CA ALA A 367 14.99 -14.66 -0.34
C ALA A 367 15.21 -16.15 0.01
N GLY A 368 14.16 -16.96 -0.08
CA GLY A 368 14.25 -18.39 0.17
C GLY A 368 12.87 -19.06 0.19
N PRO A 369 12.80 -20.39 0.05
CA PRO A 369 11.54 -21.11 0.11
C PRO A 369 10.89 -21.04 1.49
N SER A 370 9.66 -21.53 1.59
CA SER A 370 9.00 -21.70 2.89
C SER A 370 9.81 -22.65 3.78
N LYS A 371 9.80 -22.41 5.09
CA LYS A 371 10.53 -23.20 6.11
C LYS A 371 12.06 -23.13 6.06
N ALA A 372 12.68 -22.29 5.23
CA ALA A 372 14.13 -22.04 5.23
C ALA A 372 14.67 -21.34 6.49
N GLY A 373 13.81 -21.02 7.45
CA GLY A 373 14.20 -20.31 8.67
C GLY A 373 14.44 -18.81 8.50
N LYS A 374 14.01 -18.15 7.40
CA LYS A 374 14.26 -16.71 7.15
C LYS A 374 13.95 -15.80 8.35
N SER A 375 12.77 -15.96 8.97
CA SER A 375 12.40 -15.19 10.17
C SER A 375 13.35 -15.44 11.35
N PHE A 376 13.85 -16.67 11.50
CA PHE A 376 14.86 -16.97 12.52
C PHE A 376 16.19 -16.29 12.20
N ALA A 377 16.66 -16.35 10.95
CA ALA A 377 17.86 -15.65 10.50
C ALA A 377 17.77 -14.13 10.70
N LEU A 378 16.58 -13.54 10.50
CA LEU A 378 16.33 -12.12 10.78
C LEU A 378 16.36 -11.78 12.28
N ILE A 379 15.82 -12.65 13.14
CA ILE A 379 15.87 -12.46 14.59
C ILE A 379 17.29 -12.66 15.12
N GLU A 380 18.06 -13.61 14.58
CA GLU A 380 19.49 -13.74 14.84
C GLU A 380 20.26 -12.49 14.45
N LEU A 381 19.95 -11.90 13.29
CA LEU A 381 20.54 -10.65 12.87
C LEU A 381 20.18 -9.50 13.83
N CYS A 382 18.93 -9.44 14.33
CA CYS A 382 18.58 -8.48 15.39
C CYS A 382 19.46 -8.66 16.63
N ALA A 383 19.66 -9.90 17.08
CA ALA A 383 20.52 -10.20 18.22
C ALA A 383 21.98 -9.82 17.93
N ALA A 384 22.49 -10.10 16.73
CA ALA A 384 23.86 -9.76 16.33
C ALA A 384 24.08 -8.23 16.26
N ILE A 385 23.11 -7.47 15.73
CA ILE A 385 23.16 -5.99 15.72
C ILE A 385 23.09 -5.44 17.14
N ALA A 386 22.21 -5.96 18.00
CA ALA A 386 22.07 -5.46 19.36
C ALA A 386 23.35 -5.68 20.19
N GLU A 387 23.93 -6.87 20.07
CA GLU A 387 25.08 -7.34 20.86
C GLU A 387 26.44 -7.08 20.19
N GLY A 388 26.48 -6.61 18.94
CA GLY A 388 27.73 -6.38 18.20
C GLY A 388 28.51 -7.67 17.89
N ARG A 389 27.80 -8.77 17.64
CA ARG A 389 28.38 -10.11 17.41
C ARG A 389 28.38 -10.48 15.93
N GLU A 390 29.11 -11.54 15.59
CA GLU A 390 29.09 -12.07 14.23
C GLU A 390 27.76 -12.76 13.91
N TRP A 391 27.29 -12.56 12.69
CA TRP A 391 26.13 -13.24 12.12
C TRP A 391 26.57 -14.00 10.88
N LEU A 392 26.42 -15.33 10.91
CA LEU A 392 26.81 -16.23 9.81
C LEU A 392 28.26 -16.03 9.31
N GLY A 393 29.16 -15.60 10.20
CA GLY A 393 30.58 -15.38 9.93
C GLY A 393 30.92 -13.96 9.49
N TRP A 394 29.91 -13.09 9.35
CA TRP A 394 30.12 -11.67 9.07
C TRP A 394 30.09 -10.85 10.36
N LYS A 395 31.01 -9.89 10.48
CA LYS A 395 30.99 -8.92 11.56
C LYS A 395 29.81 -7.97 11.39
N VAL A 396 29.08 -7.71 12.47
CA VAL A 396 27.91 -6.82 12.47
C VAL A 396 28.17 -5.62 13.38
N ALA A 397 27.78 -4.43 12.92
CA ALA A 397 27.88 -3.21 13.71
C ALA A 397 26.89 -3.24 14.88
N GLN A 398 27.33 -2.76 16.04
CA GLN A 398 26.48 -2.70 17.23
C GLN A 398 25.57 -1.47 17.21
N GLY A 399 24.27 -1.64 17.44
CA GLY A 399 23.35 -0.52 17.66
C GLY A 399 21.89 -0.93 17.82
N ARG A 400 20.99 0.04 17.68
CA ARG A 400 19.55 -0.18 17.84
C ARG A 400 18.93 -0.78 16.59
N VAL A 401 18.03 -1.72 16.77
CA VAL A 401 17.32 -2.41 15.68
C VAL A 401 15.83 -2.48 15.99
N LEU A 402 15.01 -2.24 14.97
CA LEU A 402 13.56 -2.38 15.04
C LEU A 402 13.12 -3.61 14.26
N TYR A 403 12.46 -4.56 14.93
CA TYR A 403 11.84 -5.72 14.29
C TYR A 403 10.33 -5.52 14.16
N VAL A 404 9.86 -5.36 12.92
CA VAL A 404 8.44 -5.19 12.57
C VAL A 404 7.83 -6.56 12.27
N ASN A 405 7.09 -7.09 13.25
CA ASN A 405 6.43 -8.39 13.16
C ASN A 405 5.02 -8.24 12.57
N LEU A 406 4.80 -8.77 11.36
CA LEU A 406 3.51 -8.69 10.65
C LEU A 406 2.69 -9.98 10.67
N GLU A 407 3.31 -11.13 11.01
CA GLU A 407 2.69 -12.45 10.84
C GLU A 407 2.48 -13.21 12.15
N LEU A 408 3.41 -13.15 13.09
CA LEU A 408 3.38 -13.95 14.31
C LEU A 408 2.56 -13.28 15.40
N ASP A 409 1.91 -14.07 16.27
CA ASP A 409 1.39 -13.49 17.51
C ASP A 409 2.55 -13.03 18.39
N LYS A 410 2.25 -12.09 19.27
CA LYS A 410 3.24 -11.46 20.15
C LYS A 410 4.00 -12.49 20.98
N ALA A 411 3.31 -13.44 21.61
CA ALA A 411 3.94 -14.43 22.49
C ALA A 411 4.90 -15.33 21.71
N SER A 412 4.46 -15.86 20.56
CA SER A 412 5.31 -16.66 19.68
C SER A 412 6.56 -15.91 19.22
N CYS A 413 6.43 -14.62 18.89
CA CYS A 413 7.57 -13.78 18.51
C CYS A 413 8.56 -13.64 19.68
N GLU A 414 8.08 -13.28 20.86
CA GLU A 414 8.90 -13.12 22.07
C GLU A 414 9.63 -14.42 22.46
N HIS A 415 8.94 -15.56 22.38
CA HIS A 415 9.54 -16.87 22.63
C HIS A 415 10.69 -17.16 21.66
N ARG A 416 10.57 -16.83 20.36
CA ARG A 416 11.65 -17.04 19.39
C ARG A 416 12.91 -16.24 19.73
N PHE A 417 12.78 -14.98 20.15
CA PHE A 417 13.94 -14.20 20.61
C PHE A 417 14.64 -14.89 21.77
N VAL A 418 13.88 -15.34 22.79
CA VAL A 418 14.44 -16.03 23.95
C VAL A 418 15.13 -17.35 23.55
N ASP A 419 14.48 -18.14 22.71
CA ASP A 419 15.00 -19.44 22.28
C ASP A 419 16.27 -19.30 21.42
N ILE A 420 16.37 -18.25 20.59
CA ILE A 420 17.57 -17.92 19.84
C ILE A 420 18.72 -17.54 20.77
N TYR A 421 18.52 -16.61 21.71
CA TYR A 421 19.58 -16.24 22.66
C TYR A 421 20.09 -17.44 23.47
N ARG A 422 19.17 -18.30 23.92
CA ARG A 422 19.52 -19.55 24.62
C ARG A 422 20.31 -20.50 23.73
N SER A 423 19.91 -20.67 22.47
CA SER A 423 20.55 -21.61 21.53
C SER A 423 21.91 -21.12 21.04
N LEU A 424 22.09 -19.80 20.93
CA LEU A 424 23.38 -19.16 20.64
C LEU A 424 24.32 -19.14 21.86
N GLY A 425 23.78 -19.32 23.08
CA GLY A 425 24.53 -19.21 24.33
C GLY A 425 25.00 -17.78 24.63
N TRP A 426 24.31 -16.77 24.08
CA TRP A 426 24.68 -15.36 24.26
C TRP A 426 24.03 -14.79 25.52
N GLN A 427 24.79 -13.99 26.27
CA GLN A 427 24.20 -13.19 27.34
C GLN A 427 23.55 -11.94 26.74
N PRO A 428 22.33 -11.58 27.19
CA PRO A 428 21.59 -10.43 26.67
C PRO A 428 22.10 -9.11 27.28
N GLU A 429 23.36 -8.76 27.03
CA GLU A 429 24.00 -7.57 27.60
C GLU A 429 23.41 -6.26 27.03
N ASN A 430 22.95 -6.29 25.78
CA ASN A 430 22.44 -5.12 25.05
C ASN A 430 21.04 -5.32 24.47
N LEU A 431 20.26 -6.26 25.01
CA LEU A 431 18.89 -6.57 24.57
C LEU A 431 17.97 -5.34 24.49
N ARG A 432 18.23 -4.29 25.29
CA ARG A 432 17.54 -2.99 25.23
C ARG A 432 17.63 -2.27 23.88
N ASN A 433 18.55 -2.69 23.02
CA ASN A 433 18.73 -2.15 21.68
C ASN A 433 17.73 -2.76 20.66
N ILE A 434 16.96 -3.78 21.05
CA ILE A 434 15.95 -4.40 20.20
C ILE A 434 14.57 -3.85 20.57
N ASP A 435 13.95 -3.14 19.63
CA ASP A 435 12.53 -2.78 19.70
C ASP A 435 11.72 -3.71 18.81
N ILE A 436 10.54 -4.16 19.27
CA ILE A 436 9.63 -5.02 18.50
C ILE A 436 8.30 -4.30 18.27
N TRP A 437 7.92 -4.12 17.00
CA TRP A 437 6.64 -3.55 16.63
C TRP A 437 5.70 -4.64 16.07
N ASN A 438 4.77 -5.09 16.92
CA ASN A 438 3.79 -6.12 16.56
C ASN A 438 2.61 -5.52 15.80
N LEU A 439 2.49 -5.87 14.52
CA LEU A 439 1.47 -5.38 13.58
C LEU A 439 0.57 -6.49 13.01
N ARG A 440 0.68 -7.74 13.50
CA ARG A 440 -0.25 -8.81 13.13
C ARG A 440 -1.70 -8.38 13.37
N GLY A 441 -2.54 -8.47 12.32
CA GLY A 441 -3.94 -8.04 12.35
C GLY A 441 -4.16 -6.52 12.29
N LYS A 442 -3.08 -5.73 12.18
CA LYS A 442 -3.08 -4.27 12.04
C LYS A 442 -2.16 -3.81 10.90
N SER A 443 -1.84 -4.73 9.98
CA SER A 443 -0.99 -4.44 8.82
C SER A 443 -1.69 -3.43 7.92
N VAL A 444 -0.94 -2.43 7.50
CA VAL A 444 -1.37 -1.50 6.46
C VAL A 444 -0.39 -1.60 5.29
N PRO A 445 -0.84 -1.28 4.08
CA PRO A 445 0.03 -1.00 2.94
C PRO A 445 1.30 -0.20 3.25
N MET A 446 2.40 -0.47 2.52
CA MET A 446 3.71 0.13 2.81
C MET A 446 3.76 1.65 2.62
N ASP A 447 3.09 2.19 1.60
CA ASP A 447 2.79 3.62 1.40
C ASP A 447 2.21 4.31 2.66
N LYS A 448 1.33 3.62 3.40
CA LYS A 448 0.73 4.12 4.66
C LYS A 448 1.57 3.78 5.88
N LEU A 449 2.41 2.76 5.80
CA LEU A 449 3.29 2.33 6.88
C LEU A 449 4.54 3.22 6.95
N ALA A 450 5.16 3.54 5.82
CA ALA A 450 6.44 4.25 5.74
C ALA A 450 6.41 5.61 6.47
N PRO A 451 5.43 6.51 6.28
CA PRO A 451 5.39 7.77 7.02
C PRO A 451 5.22 7.57 8.54
N LYS A 452 4.42 6.58 8.94
CA LYS A 452 4.21 6.25 10.38
C LYS A 452 5.47 5.65 10.99
N LEU A 453 6.19 4.84 10.23
CA LEU A 453 7.46 4.25 10.60
C LEU A 453 8.51 5.34 10.79
N ILE A 454 8.72 6.19 9.78
CA ILE A 454 9.66 7.32 9.82
C ILE A 454 9.37 8.20 11.04
N ARG A 455 8.12 8.65 11.22
CA ARG A 455 7.74 9.50 12.37
C ARG A 455 8.05 8.88 13.72
N ARG A 456 7.90 7.56 13.86
CA ARG A 456 8.15 6.84 15.13
C ARG A 456 9.63 6.49 15.33
N ALA A 457 10.37 6.29 14.25
CA ALA A 457 11.76 5.90 14.24
C ALA A 457 12.74 7.08 14.30
N ALA A 458 12.35 8.26 13.80
CA ALA A 458 13.20 9.45 13.66
C ALA A 458 13.87 9.93 14.95
N LYS A 459 13.36 9.55 16.13
CA LYS A 459 13.94 9.92 17.45
C LYS A 459 14.61 8.77 18.19
N ARG A 460 14.83 7.64 17.51
CA ARG A 460 15.30 6.39 18.13
C ARG A 460 16.63 5.87 17.59
N ASP A 461 17.18 6.52 16.56
CA ASP A 461 18.49 6.24 15.98
C ASP A 461 18.72 4.75 15.71
N TYR A 462 17.79 4.13 14.99
CA TYR A 462 17.93 2.73 14.58
C TYR A 462 19.02 2.61 13.52
N LEU A 463 19.95 1.66 13.69
CA LEU A 463 20.88 1.27 12.62
C LEU A 463 20.20 0.42 11.55
N ALA A 464 19.16 -0.34 11.94
CA ALA A 464 18.43 -1.20 11.04
C ALA A 464 16.95 -1.33 11.39
N ILE A 465 16.12 -1.44 10.37
CA ILE A 465 14.70 -1.80 10.48
C ILE A 465 14.47 -3.09 9.70
N ILE A 466 13.99 -4.12 10.39
CA ILE A 466 13.69 -5.42 9.82
C ILE A 466 12.17 -5.57 9.68
N ILE A 467 11.69 -5.91 8.48
CA ILE A 467 10.27 -6.09 8.16
C ILE A 467 10.01 -7.55 7.79
N ASP A 468 9.21 -8.24 8.60
CA ASP A 468 8.99 -9.68 8.45
C ASP A 468 7.50 -10.08 8.61
N PRO A 469 6.87 -10.68 7.57
CA PRO A 469 7.30 -10.79 6.16
C PRO A 469 6.75 -9.64 5.30
N ILE A 470 7.41 -9.35 4.18
CA ILE A 470 7.04 -8.23 3.30
C ILE A 470 5.69 -8.41 2.61
N TYR A 471 5.25 -9.65 2.33
CA TYR A 471 4.00 -9.91 1.61
C TYR A 471 2.74 -9.38 2.32
N LYS A 472 2.81 -9.09 3.62
CA LYS A 472 1.72 -8.49 4.40
C LYS A 472 1.54 -6.98 4.17
N VAL A 473 2.54 -6.34 3.58
CA VAL A 473 2.54 -4.89 3.29
C VAL A 473 2.56 -4.58 1.80
N ILE A 474 2.77 -5.59 0.94
CA ILE A 474 2.66 -5.46 -0.52
C ILE A 474 1.25 -4.99 -0.87
N THR A 475 1.18 -3.93 -1.67
CA THR A 475 -0.02 -3.46 -2.33
C THR A 475 0.14 -3.60 -3.82
N GLY A 476 -0.87 -4.17 -4.47
CA GLY A 476 -0.89 -4.33 -5.92
C GLY A 476 -0.60 -5.75 -6.40
N ASP A 477 -0.54 -5.89 -7.72
CA ASP A 477 -0.15 -7.13 -8.39
C ASP A 477 1.38 -7.27 -8.37
N GLU A 478 1.88 -8.33 -7.72
CA GLU A 478 3.31 -8.66 -7.66
C GLU A 478 3.95 -8.82 -9.04
N ASN A 479 3.13 -9.08 -10.07
CA ASN A 479 3.57 -9.21 -11.46
C ASN A 479 3.66 -7.87 -12.20
N SER A 480 3.09 -6.79 -11.66
CA SER A 480 3.18 -5.45 -12.24
C SER A 480 4.50 -4.78 -11.86
N ALA A 481 5.37 -4.57 -12.84
CA ALA A 481 6.66 -3.91 -12.65
C ALA A 481 6.52 -2.49 -12.07
N ASP A 482 5.49 -1.77 -12.50
CA ASP A 482 5.19 -0.39 -12.10
C ASP A 482 4.77 -0.30 -10.62
N GLN A 483 3.82 -1.14 -10.20
CA GLN A 483 3.36 -1.18 -8.81
C GLN A 483 4.46 -1.66 -7.86
N MET A 484 5.30 -2.60 -8.31
CA MET A 484 6.44 -3.05 -7.53
C MET A 484 7.54 -1.99 -7.42
N ALA A 485 7.75 -1.14 -8.44
CA ALA A 485 8.68 -0.02 -8.36
C ALA A 485 8.20 1.02 -7.34
N HIS A 486 6.93 1.43 -7.39
CA HIS A 486 6.33 2.34 -6.40
C HIS A 486 6.42 1.81 -4.97
N PHE A 487 6.22 0.50 -4.80
CA PHE A 487 6.37 -0.17 -3.51
C PHE A 487 7.83 -0.14 -3.02
N CYS A 488 8.80 -0.40 -3.91
CA CYS A 488 10.21 -0.40 -3.56
C CYS A 488 10.72 1.00 -3.16
N ASN A 489 10.27 2.05 -3.85
CA ASN A 489 10.62 3.44 -3.56
C ASN A 489 10.26 3.86 -2.11
N GLN A 490 9.28 3.21 -1.49
CA GLN A 490 8.94 3.46 -0.08
C GLN A 490 10.07 3.03 0.87
N PHE A 491 10.83 1.98 0.53
CA PHE A 491 12.00 1.59 1.33
C PHE A 491 13.15 2.59 1.16
N ASP A 492 13.33 3.13 -0.05
CA ASP A 492 14.33 4.17 -0.31
C ASP A 492 14.04 5.44 0.50
N LYS A 493 12.75 5.83 0.59
CA LYS A 493 12.33 6.93 1.45
C LYS A 493 12.67 6.68 2.92
N VAL A 494 12.40 5.47 3.44
CA VAL A 494 12.74 5.12 4.83
C VAL A 494 14.26 5.13 5.06
N CYS A 495 15.05 4.61 4.11
CA CYS A 495 16.50 4.60 4.19
C CYS A 495 17.08 6.03 4.20
N THR A 496 16.59 6.89 3.30
CA THR A 496 17.06 8.27 3.12
C THR A 496 16.72 9.15 4.31
N GLU A 497 15.47 9.06 4.81
CA GLU A 497 14.98 9.90 5.92
C GLU A 497 15.55 9.52 7.29
N LEU A 498 15.88 8.24 7.50
CA LEU A 498 16.35 7.73 8.80
C LEU A 498 17.85 7.42 8.82
N GLY A 499 18.52 7.35 7.67
CA GLY A 499 19.91 6.88 7.55
C GLY A 499 20.10 5.42 7.99
N CYS A 500 19.02 4.65 8.15
CA CYS A 500 19.05 3.28 8.67
C CYS A 500 18.99 2.25 7.54
N ALA A 501 19.56 1.07 7.75
CA ALA A 501 19.40 -0.03 6.80
C ALA A 501 17.99 -0.63 6.88
N VAL A 502 17.38 -0.95 5.74
CA VAL A 502 16.06 -1.60 5.71
C VAL A 502 16.20 -3.03 5.20
N ILE A 503 15.78 -3.99 6.01
CA ILE A 503 15.99 -5.42 5.76
C ILE A 503 14.66 -6.14 5.75
N TYR A 504 14.41 -6.98 4.76
CA TYR A 504 13.14 -7.69 4.63
C TYR A 504 13.32 -9.07 4.03
N CYS A 505 12.31 -9.93 4.19
CA CYS A 505 12.34 -11.26 3.59
C CYS A 505 11.17 -11.52 2.62
N HIS A 506 11.44 -12.33 1.60
CA HIS A 506 10.47 -12.74 0.59
C HIS A 506 10.53 -14.24 0.31
N HIS A 507 9.43 -14.81 -0.17
CA HIS A 507 9.35 -16.21 -0.54
C HIS A 507 9.72 -16.40 -2.01
N HIS A 508 10.31 -17.54 -2.38
CA HIS A 508 10.41 -17.92 -3.80
C HIS A 508 9.02 -18.12 -4.40
N SER A 509 8.86 -17.79 -5.69
CA SER A 509 7.69 -18.19 -6.47
C SER A 509 7.65 -19.72 -6.62
N LYS A 510 6.45 -20.32 -6.60
CA LYS A 510 6.27 -21.79 -6.61
C LYS A 510 6.94 -22.44 -7.84
N GLY A 511 7.80 -23.44 -7.61
CA GLY A 511 8.43 -24.28 -8.66
C GLY A 511 9.87 -24.71 -8.31
N ALA A 512 10.41 -25.74 -8.98
CA ALA A 512 11.81 -26.16 -8.81
C ALA A 512 12.76 -25.13 -9.46
N GLN A 513 13.06 -24.05 -8.74
CA GLN A 513 13.81 -22.89 -9.25
C GLN A 513 15.34 -22.99 -9.09
N GLY A 514 15.89 -24.10 -8.57
CA GLY A 514 17.33 -24.26 -8.29
C GLY A 514 18.28 -24.02 -9.47
N ALA A 515 17.79 -24.11 -10.71
CA ALA A 515 18.56 -23.86 -11.94
C ALA A 515 18.56 -22.39 -12.43
N LYS A 516 17.70 -21.50 -11.91
CA LYS A 516 17.64 -20.10 -12.37
C LYS A 516 18.63 -19.22 -11.60
N ARG A 517 19.05 -18.08 -12.17
CA ARG A 517 19.92 -17.12 -11.45
C ARG A 517 19.20 -16.60 -10.21
N SER A 518 19.93 -16.28 -9.14
CA SER A 518 19.35 -15.83 -7.85
C SER A 518 18.28 -14.73 -8.01
N MET A 519 18.50 -13.77 -8.90
CA MET A 519 17.52 -12.72 -9.23
C MET A 519 16.21 -13.24 -9.83
N ASP A 520 16.24 -14.32 -10.62
CA ASP A 520 15.05 -14.91 -11.25
C ASP A 520 14.28 -15.83 -10.30
N ARG A 521 14.83 -16.13 -9.10
CA ARG A 521 14.22 -17.00 -8.08
C ARG A 521 13.40 -16.21 -7.05
N ALA A 522 13.71 -14.93 -6.85
CA ALA A 522 13.18 -14.14 -5.75
C ALA A 522 11.76 -13.56 -5.97
N SER A 523 11.21 -13.51 -7.19
CA SER A 523 9.85 -12.95 -7.44
C SER A 523 9.27 -13.23 -8.83
N GLY A 524 7.97 -12.96 -9.00
CA GLY A 524 7.23 -13.00 -10.28
C GLY A 524 7.52 -11.85 -11.25
N SER A 525 7.96 -10.68 -10.75
CA SER A 525 8.47 -9.54 -11.54
C SER A 525 9.95 -9.26 -11.25
N GLY A 526 10.77 -9.07 -12.29
CA GLY A 526 12.24 -8.92 -12.15
C GLY A 526 12.71 -7.64 -11.45
N VAL A 527 11.81 -6.71 -11.13
CA VAL A 527 12.11 -5.43 -10.45
C VAL A 527 12.47 -5.68 -8.99
N PHE A 528 11.67 -6.49 -8.29
CA PHE A 528 11.81 -6.72 -6.85
C PHE A 528 13.14 -7.37 -6.43
N ALA A 529 13.69 -8.21 -7.29
CA ALA A 529 14.97 -8.87 -7.05
C ALA A 529 16.21 -8.01 -7.38
N ARG A 530 16.02 -6.89 -8.10
CA ARG A 530 17.08 -5.96 -8.53
C ARG A 530 17.12 -4.68 -7.72
N ASP A 531 15.99 -4.34 -7.11
CA ASP A 531 15.84 -3.19 -6.25
C ASP A 531 16.85 -3.15 -5.08
N PRO A 532 16.98 -4.20 -4.23
CA PRO A 532 17.84 -4.14 -3.05
C PRO A 532 19.33 -4.00 -3.39
N ASP A 533 20.08 -3.34 -2.51
CA ASP A 533 21.54 -3.21 -2.62
C ASP A 533 22.27 -4.53 -2.32
N ALA A 534 21.65 -5.37 -1.48
CA ALA A 534 22.10 -6.71 -1.16
C ALA A 534 20.94 -7.73 -1.21
N LEU A 535 21.11 -8.81 -1.97
CA LEU A 535 20.20 -9.95 -1.99
C LEU A 535 20.94 -11.18 -1.45
N LEU A 536 20.42 -11.75 -0.36
CA LEU A 536 20.85 -13.03 0.20
C LEU A 536 19.82 -14.11 -0.14
N ASP A 537 20.25 -15.15 -0.85
CA ASP A 537 19.36 -16.21 -1.34
C ASP A 537 19.68 -17.53 -0.61
N LEU A 538 18.70 -18.06 0.12
CA LEU A 538 18.78 -19.33 0.81
C LEU A 538 18.30 -20.44 -0.13
N ILE A 539 19.24 -21.31 -0.50
CA ILE A 539 19.02 -22.42 -1.40
C ILE A 539 19.09 -23.73 -0.60
N GLU A 540 18.04 -24.54 -0.68
CA GLU A 540 17.99 -25.82 0.02
C GLU A 540 18.98 -26.81 -0.60
N LEU A 541 19.73 -27.50 0.26
CA LEU A 541 20.64 -28.58 -0.12
C LEU A 541 19.98 -29.93 0.16
N GLY A 542 19.81 -30.74 -0.89
CA GLY A 542 19.37 -32.12 -0.76
C GLY A 542 20.40 -32.96 -0.01
N LEU A 543 20.04 -33.45 1.18
CA LEU A 543 20.95 -34.23 2.03
C LEU A 543 20.95 -35.71 1.62
N PRO A 544 22.10 -36.32 1.30
CA PRO A 544 22.20 -37.75 1.10
C PRO A 544 21.83 -38.51 2.39
N GLU A 545 21.08 -39.62 2.27
CA GLU A 545 20.67 -40.44 3.43
C GLU A 545 21.86 -40.87 4.31
N ALA A 546 23.01 -41.14 3.70
CA ALA A 546 24.24 -41.48 4.41
C ALA A 546 24.72 -40.35 5.33
N LEU A 547 24.67 -39.10 4.84
CA LEU A 547 25.07 -37.92 5.61
C LEU A 547 24.06 -37.65 6.74
N VAL A 548 22.76 -37.77 6.48
CA VAL A 548 21.73 -37.66 7.51
C VAL A 548 21.97 -38.66 8.64
N ARG A 549 22.25 -39.91 8.30
CA ARG A 549 22.54 -40.97 9.29
C ARG A 549 23.84 -40.73 10.05
N GLU A 550 24.86 -40.21 9.40
CA GLU A 550 26.13 -39.83 10.04
C GLU A 550 25.90 -38.71 11.07
N GLU A 551 25.16 -37.67 10.70
CA GLU A 551 24.84 -36.55 11.59
C GLU A 551 23.94 -36.97 12.76
N GLN A 552 22.98 -37.89 12.53
CA GLN A 552 22.20 -38.51 13.61
C GLN A 552 23.10 -39.28 14.58
N ASN A 553 24.04 -40.08 14.05
CA ASN A 553 24.98 -40.82 14.89
C ASN A 553 25.84 -39.90 15.74
N LYS A 554 26.38 -38.81 15.15
CA LYS A 554 27.16 -37.80 15.88
C LYS A 554 26.34 -37.13 16.98
N ALA A 555 25.09 -36.73 16.68
CA ALA A 555 24.20 -36.10 17.65
C ALA A 555 23.92 -37.02 18.86
N VAL A 556 23.63 -38.31 18.60
CA VAL A 556 23.41 -39.30 19.66
C VAL A 556 24.69 -39.56 20.47
N CYS A 557 25.86 -39.67 19.83
CA CYS A 557 27.11 -39.87 20.55
C CYS A 557 27.42 -38.68 21.47
N ASN A 558 27.24 -37.46 20.99
CA ASN A 558 27.49 -36.23 21.77
C ASN A 558 26.58 -36.13 23.00
N ILE A 559 25.28 -36.39 22.86
CA ILE A 559 24.35 -36.31 24.01
C ILE A 559 24.60 -37.43 25.01
N CYS A 560 24.91 -38.65 24.56
CA CYS A 560 25.28 -39.75 25.43
C CYS A 560 26.55 -39.43 26.23
N TYR A 561 27.55 -38.85 25.57
CA TYR A 561 28.78 -38.42 26.23
C TYR A 561 28.51 -37.34 27.28
N ASP A 562 27.76 -36.29 26.94
CA ASP A 562 27.45 -35.20 27.87
C ASP A 562 26.67 -35.70 29.10
N LEU A 563 25.74 -36.64 28.93
CA LEU A 563 25.03 -37.30 30.04
C LEU A 563 25.97 -38.12 30.94
N LEU A 564 26.94 -38.83 30.35
CA LEU A 564 27.94 -39.60 31.10
C LEU A 564 28.92 -38.69 31.86
N VAL A 565 29.29 -37.55 31.28
CA VAL A 565 30.11 -36.52 31.94
C VAL A 565 29.34 -35.90 33.11
N ARG A 566 28.09 -35.47 32.90
CA ARG A 566 27.25 -34.86 33.95
C ARG A 566 26.95 -35.82 35.11
N SER A 567 26.92 -37.13 34.85
CA SER A 567 26.73 -38.16 35.87
C SER A 567 28.03 -38.62 36.54
N GLY A 568 29.19 -38.07 36.15
CA GLY A 568 30.50 -38.44 36.70
C GLY A 568 30.98 -39.83 36.28
N LYS A 569 30.38 -40.42 35.23
CA LYS A 569 30.64 -41.79 34.76
C LYS A 569 31.35 -41.84 33.40
N ALA A 570 32.03 -40.77 33.02
CA ALA A 570 32.78 -40.68 31.76
C ALA A 570 34.16 -41.33 31.78
N GLY A 571 34.63 -41.83 32.94
CA GLY A 571 36.01 -42.27 33.15
C GLY A 571 36.47 -43.49 32.34
N ASP A 572 35.54 -44.29 31.80
CA ASP A 572 35.84 -45.55 31.10
C ASP A 572 35.64 -45.46 29.57
N ILE A 573 35.44 -44.27 29.00
CA ILE A 573 35.11 -44.10 27.57
C ILE A 573 36.34 -43.64 26.81
N SER A 574 36.92 -44.51 25.97
CA SER A 574 38.02 -44.11 25.08
C SER A 574 37.49 -43.28 23.90
N GLN A 575 38.35 -42.47 23.26
CA GLN A 575 38.00 -41.80 22.01
C GLN A 575 37.61 -42.80 20.90
N ASP A 576 38.13 -44.03 20.97
CA ASP A 576 37.82 -45.13 20.06
C ASP A 576 36.47 -45.81 20.34
N ASP A 577 35.78 -45.49 21.45
CA ASP A 577 34.43 -46.00 21.75
C ASP A 577 33.31 -45.05 21.25
N MET A 578 33.66 -43.83 20.83
CA MET A 578 32.75 -42.85 20.21
C MET A 578 32.42 -43.17 18.73
N VAL A 579 32.38 -44.46 18.37
CA VAL A 579 32.33 -44.87 16.95
C VAL A 579 30.90 -45.06 16.45
N THR A 580 29.95 -45.45 17.31
CA THR A 580 28.55 -45.62 16.90
C THR A 580 27.55 -45.24 17.97
N ALA A 581 26.40 -44.69 17.55
CA ALA A 581 25.27 -44.39 18.42
C ALA A 581 24.80 -45.59 19.25
N LYS A 582 24.94 -46.81 18.72
CA LYS A 582 24.56 -48.04 19.40
C LYS A 582 25.45 -48.30 20.63
N ALA A 583 26.77 -48.21 20.48
CA ALA A 583 27.72 -48.42 21.57
C ALA A 583 27.52 -47.37 22.67
N MET A 584 27.40 -46.09 22.30
CA MET A 584 27.19 -45.01 23.28
C MET A 584 25.88 -45.16 24.07
N ARG A 585 24.80 -45.62 23.43
CA ARG A 585 23.54 -45.94 24.14
C ARG A 585 23.71 -47.07 25.15
N GLU A 586 24.54 -48.06 24.86
CA GLU A 586 24.82 -49.18 25.75
C GLU A 586 25.62 -48.72 26.98
N HIS A 587 26.61 -47.84 26.79
CA HIS A 587 27.32 -47.20 27.92
C HIS A 587 26.37 -46.41 28.83
N VAL A 588 25.44 -45.64 28.27
CA VAL A 588 24.43 -44.90 29.06
C VAL A 588 23.54 -45.87 29.85
N ARG A 589 23.08 -46.98 29.24
CA ARG A 589 22.26 -47.99 29.93
C ARG A 589 22.99 -48.75 31.03
N ASN A 590 24.28 -48.99 30.86
CA ASN A 590 25.11 -49.64 31.88
C ASN A 590 25.46 -48.68 33.02
N ALA A 591 25.57 -47.38 32.72
CA ALA A 591 25.93 -46.36 33.69
C ALA A 591 24.73 -45.81 34.48
N LEU A 592 23.54 -45.72 33.90
CA LEU A 592 22.36 -45.10 34.53
C LEU A 592 21.25 -46.13 34.79
N ALA A 593 20.45 -45.90 35.84
CA ALA A 593 19.31 -46.77 36.19
C ALA A 593 18.10 -45.96 36.67
N GLY A 594 16.91 -46.56 36.65
CA GLY A 594 15.67 -45.95 37.14
C GLY A 594 15.28 -44.67 36.38
N ASP A 595 14.84 -43.65 37.12
CA ASP A 595 14.38 -42.37 36.54
C ASP A 595 15.46 -41.62 35.75
N SER A 596 16.74 -41.73 36.17
CA SER A 596 17.86 -41.11 35.45
C SER A 596 18.08 -41.73 34.07
N LEU A 597 17.86 -43.04 33.94
CA LEU A 597 17.94 -43.70 32.63
C LEU A 597 16.78 -43.28 31.73
N ARG A 598 15.57 -43.17 32.27
CA ARG A 598 14.40 -42.69 31.52
C ARG A 598 14.61 -41.27 30.97
N GLN A 599 15.10 -40.35 31.80
CA GLN A 599 15.42 -38.98 31.37
C GLN A 599 16.53 -38.95 30.31
N ALA A 600 17.53 -39.82 30.44
CA ALA A 600 18.59 -39.97 29.45
C ALA A 600 18.04 -40.48 28.10
N GLU A 601 17.18 -41.51 28.10
CA GLU A 601 16.55 -42.02 26.88
C GLU A 601 15.61 -40.99 26.23
N GLU A 602 14.87 -40.22 27.02
CA GLU A 602 14.06 -39.08 26.53
C GLU A 602 14.94 -38.01 25.88
N SER A 603 16.09 -37.67 26.48
CA SER A 603 17.06 -36.72 25.93
C SER A 603 17.72 -37.22 24.64
N ILE A 604 18.07 -38.51 24.58
CA ILE A 604 18.64 -39.14 23.38
C ILE A 604 17.62 -39.14 22.24
N SER A 605 16.36 -39.49 22.52
CA SER A 605 15.28 -39.48 21.53
C SER A 605 14.99 -38.05 21.03
N ALA A 606 15.04 -37.06 21.91
CA ALA A 606 14.90 -35.66 21.53
C ALA A 606 16.04 -35.19 20.61
N ALA A 607 17.29 -35.55 20.93
CA ALA A 607 18.44 -35.23 20.10
C ALA A 607 18.39 -35.89 18.70
N GLU A 608 17.91 -37.13 18.62
CA GLU A 608 17.72 -37.86 17.37
C GLU A 608 16.65 -37.21 16.49
N LYS A 609 15.48 -36.86 17.07
CA LYS A 609 14.43 -36.12 16.36
C LYS A 609 14.88 -34.74 15.90
N LEU A 610 15.68 -34.04 16.72
CA LEU A 610 16.24 -32.74 16.36
C LEU A 610 17.17 -32.89 15.15
N ALA A 611 18.06 -33.89 15.18
CA ALA A 611 18.97 -34.18 14.07
C ALA A 611 18.25 -34.58 12.78
N GLU A 612 17.14 -35.31 12.87
CA GLU A 612 16.27 -35.65 11.73
C GLU A 612 15.55 -34.42 11.14
N SER A 613 15.21 -33.44 11.97
CA SER A 613 14.55 -32.21 11.52
C SER A 613 15.50 -31.16 10.92
N ARG A 614 16.81 -31.42 10.94
CA ARG A 614 17.82 -30.51 10.38
C ARG A 614 17.67 -30.40 8.88
N SER A 615 17.81 -29.18 8.38
CA SER A 615 17.90 -28.89 6.95
C SER A 615 19.21 -28.16 6.65
N ALA A 616 19.72 -28.33 5.44
CA ALA A 616 20.95 -27.69 5.00
C ALA A 616 20.66 -26.65 3.93
N TRP A 617 21.37 -25.53 4.01
CA TRP A 617 21.14 -24.37 3.17
C TRP A 617 22.45 -23.78 2.69
N ARG A 618 22.47 -23.30 1.45
CA ARG A 618 23.55 -22.51 0.89
C ARG A 618 23.07 -21.08 0.71
N ILE A 619 23.83 -20.13 1.24
CA ILE A 619 23.57 -18.70 1.13
C ILE A 619 24.46 -18.13 0.04
N GLU A 620 23.84 -17.58 -0.99
CA GLU A 620 24.52 -16.85 -2.06
C GLU A 620 24.12 -15.37 -2.04
N GLY A 621 25.07 -14.49 -2.31
CA GLY A 621 24.88 -13.04 -2.33
C GLY A 621 24.94 -12.44 -3.74
N THR A 622 24.02 -11.52 -4.04
CA THR A 622 24.14 -10.54 -5.13
C THR A 622 24.22 -9.16 -4.51
N LEU A 623 25.35 -8.47 -4.68
CA LEU A 623 25.68 -7.23 -3.96
C LEU A 623 26.02 -6.11 -4.96
N ARG A 624 25.59 -4.89 -4.66
CA ARG A 624 25.91 -3.68 -5.44
C ARG A 624 27.18 -2.99 -4.94
N GLU A 625 27.33 -2.91 -3.62
CA GLU A 625 28.34 -2.09 -2.95
C GLU A 625 29.63 -2.84 -2.55
N PHE A 626 29.57 -4.17 -2.54
CA PHE A 626 30.66 -5.01 -2.08
C PHE A 626 31.00 -6.09 -3.12
N PRO A 627 32.26 -6.54 -3.17
CA PRO A 627 32.63 -7.72 -3.96
C PRO A 627 31.84 -8.95 -3.55
N LYS A 628 31.55 -9.84 -4.51
CA LYS A 628 30.87 -11.11 -4.24
C LYS A 628 31.65 -11.95 -3.22
N PHE A 629 30.97 -12.40 -2.16
CA PHE A 629 31.53 -13.32 -1.17
C PHE A 629 31.39 -14.80 -1.59
N PRO A 630 32.25 -15.71 -1.08
CA PRO A 630 32.10 -17.15 -1.30
C PRO A 630 30.83 -17.69 -0.63
N PRO A 631 30.06 -18.61 -1.26
CA PRO A 631 28.83 -19.13 -0.68
C PRO A 631 29.01 -19.67 0.73
N VAL A 632 28.10 -19.29 1.63
CA VAL A 632 28.12 -19.74 3.04
C VAL A 632 27.15 -20.90 3.20
N ASN A 633 27.66 -22.07 3.58
CA ASN A 633 26.81 -23.23 3.86
C ASN A 633 26.45 -23.25 5.34
N VAL A 634 25.16 -23.43 5.63
CA VAL A 634 24.62 -23.42 6.98
C VAL A 634 23.68 -24.59 7.21
N TRP A 635 23.72 -25.11 8.42
CA TRP A 635 22.71 -26.00 8.98
C TRP A 635 21.64 -25.18 9.67
N PHE A 636 20.38 -25.45 9.39
CA PHE A 636 19.28 -24.93 10.20
C PHE A 636 19.00 -25.92 11.35
N ASP A 637 19.64 -25.63 12.48
CA ASP A 637 19.50 -26.31 13.76
C ASP A 637 18.47 -25.55 14.59
N TYR A 638 17.18 -25.81 14.35
CA TYR A 638 16.08 -25.05 14.97
C TYR A 638 16.35 -24.71 16.45
N PRO A 639 16.30 -23.43 16.85
CA PRO A 639 15.81 -22.28 16.09
C PRO A 639 16.91 -21.47 15.35
N ILE A 640 18.15 -21.97 15.21
CA ILE A 640 19.28 -21.19 14.71
C ILE A 640 19.96 -21.72 13.44
N HIS A 641 20.63 -20.84 12.69
CA HIS A 641 21.50 -21.16 11.57
C HIS A 641 22.96 -21.26 12.02
N ARG A 642 23.57 -22.42 11.81
CA ARG A 642 24.98 -22.68 12.16
C ARG A 642 25.81 -22.89 10.90
N ILE A 643 26.93 -22.19 10.80
CA ILE A 643 27.88 -22.38 9.70
C ILE A 643 28.40 -23.81 9.71
N ASP A 644 28.47 -24.43 8.54
CA ASP A 644 29.14 -25.73 8.39
C ASP A 644 30.66 -25.57 8.47
N MET A 645 31.19 -25.77 9.67
CA MET A 645 32.64 -25.74 9.92
C MET A 645 33.37 -26.98 9.40
N SER A 646 32.66 -28.08 9.17
CA SER A 646 33.25 -29.33 8.68
C SER A 646 33.45 -29.34 7.17
N GLY A 647 32.70 -28.50 6.44
CA GLY A 647 32.75 -28.38 4.99
C GLY A 647 32.00 -29.48 4.24
N VAL A 648 31.30 -30.39 4.93
CA VAL A 648 30.52 -31.49 4.33
C VAL A 648 29.44 -31.00 3.36
N LEU A 649 28.89 -29.80 3.58
CA LEU A 649 27.88 -29.19 2.72
C LEU A 649 28.47 -28.56 1.45
N LYS A 650 29.80 -28.36 1.39
CA LYS A 650 30.47 -27.74 0.24
C LYS A 650 30.38 -28.63 -1.00
N ASP A 651 30.48 -29.94 -0.82
CA ASP A 651 30.52 -30.92 -1.89
C ASP A 651 29.13 -31.33 -2.40
N ILE A 652 28.06 -30.93 -1.68
CA ILE A 652 26.69 -31.16 -2.12
C ILE A 652 26.42 -30.28 -3.34
N GLN A 653 26.16 -30.94 -4.47
CA GLN A 653 25.68 -30.29 -5.68
C GLN A 653 24.22 -29.89 -5.49
N LEU A 654 23.88 -28.67 -5.90
CA LEU A 654 22.50 -28.24 -5.97
C LEU A 654 21.75 -29.15 -6.96
N ASP A 655 20.53 -29.55 -6.62
CA ASP A 655 19.63 -30.23 -7.55
C ASP A 655 19.26 -29.27 -8.69
N VAL A 656 20.17 -29.15 -9.65
CA VAL A 656 19.94 -28.50 -10.93
C VAL A 656 19.07 -29.47 -11.73
N PRO A 657 17.80 -29.15 -12.07
CA PRO A 657 17.09 -29.94 -13.06
C PRO A 657 17.98 -30.05 -14.31
N ALA A 658 18.33 -31.30 -14.66
CA ALA A 658 19.24 -31.59 -15.77
C ALA A 658 18.87 -30.74 -16.99
N GLN A 659 19.87 -30.05 -17.55
CA GLN A 659 19.71 -29.26 -18.77
C GLN A 659 19.02 -30.14 -19.84
N PRO A 660 18.14 -29.58 -20.70
CA PRO A 660 17.33 -30.38 -21.64
C PRO A 660 18.14 -31.35 -22.51
N TRP A 661 19.40 -31.03 -22.83
CA TRP A 661 20.31 -31.88 -23.59
C TRP A 661 20.89 -33.07 -22.79
N GLN A 662 20.96 -32.97 -21.46
CA GLN A 662 21.43 -34.03 -20.56
C GLN A 662 20.33 -35.05 -20.22
N ARG A 663 19.04 -34.69 -20.35
CA ARG A 663 17.90 -35.64 -20.23
C ARG A 663 17.97 -36.78 -21.25
N ASN A 664 18.70 -36.62 -22.35
CA ASN A 664 18.89 -37.68 -23.36
C ASN A 664 19.92 -38.75 -22.95
N PHE A 665 20.65 -38.59 -21.84
CA PHE A 665 21.69 -39.53 -21.40
C PHE A 665 21.37 -40.30 -20.11
N SER A 666 20.26 -40.01 -19.42
CA SER A 666 19.83 -40.79 -18.24
C SER A 666 18.82 -41.88 -18.61
N LYS A 667 19.30 -43.14 -18.57
CA LYS A 667 18.59 -44.43 -18.73
C LYS A 667 17.70 -44.55 -19.98
N LYS A 668 18.26 -45.13 -21.06
CA LYS A 668 17.46 -45.80 -22.11
C LYS A 668 16.55 -46.84 -21.44
N LYS A 669 15.26 -46.52 -21.25
CA LYS A 669 14.22 -47.53 -21.02
C LYS A 669 14.36 -48.58 -22.11
N SER A 670 14.38 -49.86 -21.73
CA SER A 670 14.48 -50.96 -22.69
C SER A 670 13.32 -50.90 -23.69
N ASP A 671 13.52 -51.43 -24.90
CA ASP A 671 12.44 -51.48 -25.90
C ASP A 671 11.22 -52.26 -25.39
N LYS A 672 11.42 -53.18 -24.43
CA LYS A 672 10.36 -53.91 -23.74
C LYS A 672 9.54 -53.00 -22.82
N GLU A 673 10.16 -52.22 -21.95
CA GLU A 673 9.47 -51.29 -21.04
C GLU A 673 8.68 -50.22 -21.80
N ARG A 674 9.23 -49.69 -22.89
CA ARG A 674 8.54 -48.72 -23.76
C ARG A 674 7.32 -49.32 -24.44
N LYS A 675 7.37 -50.61 -24.77
CA LYS A 675 6.27 -51.33 -25.40
C LYS A 675 5.17 -51.63 -24.39
N ASP A 676 5.53 -52.02 -23.17
CA ASP A 676 4.58 -52.32 -22.11
C ASP A 676 3.84 -51.04 -21.64
N GLU A 677 4.53 -49.92 -21.47
CA GLU A 677 3.90 -48.62 -21.16
C GLU A 677 2.92 -48.16 -22.27
N ARG A 678 3.27 -48.38 -23.54
CA ARG A 678 2.36 -48.05 -24.66
C ARG A 678 1.12 -48.93 -24.67
N LYS A 679 1.25 -50.19 -24.24
CA LYS A 679 0.14 -51.14 -24.14
C LYS A 679 -0.79 -50.79 -22.99
N GLU A 680 -0.26 -50.48 -21.82
CA GLU A 680 -1.05 -50.03 -20.67
C GLU A 680 -1.76 -48.70 -20.95
N SER A 681 -1.07 -47.78 -21.63
CA SER A 681 -1.62 -46.47 -22.00
C SER A 681 -2.81 -46.60 -22.96
N ILE A 682 -2.72 -47.45 -23.99
CA ILE A 682 -3.84 -47.65 -24.93
C ILE A 682 -5.00 -48.43 -24.27
N GLU A 683 -4.71 -49.36 -23.36
CA GLU A 683 -5.74 -50.09 -22.62
C GLU A 683 -6.48 -49.19 -21.62
N SER A 684 -5.76 -48.31 -20.94
CA SER A 684 -6.35 -47.31 -20.03
C SER A 684 -7.24 -46.32 -20.80
N ALA A 685 -6.76 -45.81 -21.93
CA ALA A 685 -7.54 -44.92 -22.80
C ALA A 685 -8.82 -45.62 -23.32
N PHE A 686 -8.70 -46.88 -23.73
CA PHE A 686 -9.86 -47.67 -24.16
C PHE A 686 -10.88 -47.88 -23.03
N ASN A 687 -10.43 -48.26 -21.83
CA ASN A 687 -11.32 -48.48 -20.70
C ASN A 687 -12.04 -47.19 -20.26
N PHE A 688 -11.37 -46.03 -20.40
CA PHE A 688 -11.97 -44.74 -20.05
C PHE A 688 -13.03 -44.30 -21.08
N CYS A 689 -12.75 -44.47 -22.37
CA CYS A 689 -13.65 -44.04 -23.45
C CYS A 689 -14.77 -45.04 -23.74
N CYS A 690 -14.71 -46.29 -23.26
CA CYS A 690 -15.73 -47.31 -23.51
C CYS A 690 -16.86 -47.25 -22.48
N MET A 691 -17.94 -46.49 -22.76
CA MET A 691 -19.08 -46.37 -21.85
C MET A 691 -20.05 -47.57 -21.87
N ASP A 692 -20.28 -48.21 -23.03
CA ASP A 692 -21.26 -49.31 -23.21
C ASP A 692 -20.64 -50.69 -23.49
N GLY A 693 -19.33 -50.83 -23.23
CA GLY A 693 -18.67 -52.14 -23.08
C GLY A 693 -18.38 -52.95 -24.35
N LYS A 694 -18.45 -52.39 -25.56
CA LYS A 694 -18.07 -53.14 -26.79
C LYS A 694 -17.14 -52.42 -27.77
N GLU A 695 -17.33 -51.14 -28.07
CA GLU A 695 -16.52 -50.41 -29.07
C GLU A 695 -16.29 -48.93 -28.69
N VAL A 696 -15.19 -48.33 -29.17
CA VAL A 696 -14.80 -46.91 -28.98
C VAL A 696 -14.33 -46.31 -30.31
N GLY A 697 -14.64 -45.04 -30.59
CA GLY A 697 -14.15 -44.35 -31.77
C GLY A 697 -12.62 -44.13 -31.76
N ILE A 698 -11.93 -44.30 -32.89
CA ILE A 698 -10.48 -44.06 -32.96
C ILE A 698 -10.16 -42.56 -32.76
N SER A 699 -11.03 -41.67 -33.21
CA SER A 699 -10.92 -40.22 -33.01
C SER A 699 -11.00 -39.84 -31.53
N GLU A 700 -11.89 -40.47 -30.77
CA GLU A 700 -12.04 -40.26 -29.32
C GLU A 700 -10.79 -40.74 -28.55
N LEU A 701 -10.23 -41.89 -28.95
CA LEU A 701 -8.97 -42.38 -28.39
C LEU A 701 -7.79 -41.46 -28.73
N ALA A 702 -7.78 -40.90 -29.94
CA ALA A 702 -6.74 -39.98 -30.40
C ALA A 702 -6.78 -38.67 -29.60
N GLU A 703 -7.97 -38.13 -29.37
CA GLU A 703 -8.20 -36.94 -28.56
C GLU A 703 -7.81 -37.16 -27.10
N TYR A 704 -8.28 -38.24 -26.48
CA TYR A 704 -7.95 -38.56 -25.08
C TYR A 704 -6.44 -38.74 -24.85
N MET A 705 -5.74 -39.37 -25.79
CA MET A 705 -4.30 -39.63 -25.68
C MET A 705 -3.44 -38.47 -26.19
N GLY A 706 -4.02 -37.44 -26.81
CA GLY A 706 -3.29 -36.34 -27.44
C GLY A 706 -2.37 -36.78 -28.59
N VAL A 707 -2.74 -37.83 -29.34
CA VAL A 707 -1.93 -38.37 -30.46
C VAL A 707 -2.76 -38.52 -31.72
N THR A 708 -2.11 -38.56 -32.90
CA THR A 708 -2.81 -38.79 -34.17
C THR A 708 -3.53 -40.14 -34.22
N GLU A 709 -4.65 -40.24 -34.95
CA GLU A 709 -5.35 -41.51 -35.19
C GLU A 709 -4.46 -42.62 -35.76
N LYS A 710 -3.49 -42.25 -36.61
CA LYS A 710 -2.48 -43.19 -37.15
C LYS A 710 -1.65 -43.83 -36.04
N THR A 711 -1.31 -43.06 -35.01
CA THR A 711 -0.57 -43.54 -33.83
C THR A 711 -1.44 -44.45 -32.97
N VAL A 712 -2.71 -44.11 -32.77
CA VAL A 712 -3.69 -44.98 -32.06
C VAL A 712 -3.83 -46.33 -32.76
N ARG A 713 -4.06 -46.34 -34.09
CA ARG A 713 -4.14 -47.58 -34.88
C ARG A 713 -2.88 -48.44 -34.78
N THR A 714 -1.71 -47.81 -34.72
CA THR A 714 -0.43 -48.51 -34.57
C THR A 714 -0.30 -49.13 -33.19
N ARG A 715 -0.66 -48.41 -32.12
CA ARG A 715 -0.61 -48.91 -30.73
C ARG A 715 -1.64 -50.02 -30.48
N LEU A 716 -2.85 -49.93 -31.04
CA LEU A 716 -3.86 -50.99 -30.98
C LEU A 716 -3.38 -52.28 -31.66
N LYS A 717 -2.74 -52.16 -32.82
CA LYS A 717 -2.09 -53.30 -33.51
C LYS A 717 -0.93 -53.88 -32.71
N GLU A 718 -0.10 -53.03 -32.11
CA GLU A 718 1.05 -53.43 -31.28
C GLU A 718 0.63 -54.13 -29.97
N HIS A 719 -0.52 -53.75 -29.40
CA HIS A 719 -1.13 -54.42 -28.26
C HIS A 719 -1.59 -55.85 -28.58
N GLY A 720 -2.23 -56.03 -29.74
CA GLY A 720 -2.69 -57.33 -30.25
C GLY A 720 -4.08 -57.78 -29.76
N GLY A 721 -4.51 -57.30 -28.59
CA GLY A 721 -5.81 -57.61 -27.95
C GLY A 721 -7.03 -56.84 -28.46
N PHE A 722 -6.87 -55.93 -29.43
CA PHE A 722 -7.95 -55.10 -29.98
C PHE A 722 -8.12 -55.35 -31.48
N TYR A 723 -9.36 -55.25 -31.98
CA TYR A 723 -9.67 -55.17 -33.41
C TYR A 723 -10.04 -53.74 -33.78
N VAL A 724 -9.89 -53.41 -35.06
CA VAL A 724 -10.23 -52.10 -35.61
C VAL A 724 -11.06 -52.32 -36.86
N GLU A 725 -12.31 -51.86 -36.85
CA GLU A 725 -13.28 -52.02 -37.94
C GLU A 725 -14.10 -50.73 -38.05
N ASP A 726 -14.34 -50.24 -39.28
CA ASP A 726 -15.13 -49.03 -39.58
C ASP A 726 -14.86 -47.79 -38.70
N GLY A 727 -13.58 -47.53 -38.41
CA GLY A 727 -13.16 -46.35 -37.63
C GLY A 727 -13.37 -46.48 -36.12
N LYS A 728 -13.78 -47.66 -35.65
CA LYS A 728 -13.93 -48.00 -34.23
C LYS A 728 -12.94 -49.09 -33.82
N ALA A 729 -12.58 -49.10 -32.54
CA ALA A 729 -11.79 -50.13 -31.91
C ALA A 729 -12.66 -50.93 -30.94
N GLY A 730 -12.47 -52.25 -30.87
CA GLY A 730 -13.13 -53.13 -29.91
C GLY A 730 -12.16 -54.15 -29.30
N LYS A 731 -12.48 -54.72 -28.13
CA LYS A 731 -11.67 -55.80 -27.53
C LYS A 731 -11.94 -57.11 -28.28
N LYS A 732 -10.90 -57.81 -28.68
CA LYS A 732 -11.04 -59.18 -29.19
C LYS A 732 -11.46 -60.08 -28.01
N SER A 733 -12.56 -60.82 -28.17
CA SER A 733 -12.88 -61.90 -27.25
C SER A 733 -11.73 -62.92 -27.28
N LYS A 734 -11.27 -63.36 -26.10
CA LYS A 734 -10.22 -64.38 -25.96
C LYS A 734 -10.62 -65.68 -26.64
#